data_AF-A0A284RRV3-F1
#
_entry.id   AF-A0A284RRV3-F1
#
_cell.length_a   1.000
_cell.length_b   1.000
_cell.length_c   1.000
_cell.angle_alpha   90.00
_cell.angle_beta   90.00
_cell.angle_gamma   90.00
#
_symmetry.space_group_name_H-M   'P 1'
#
loop_
_entity.id
_entity.type
_entity.pdbx_description
1 polymer ?
#
loop_
_entity_poly.entity_id
_entity_poly.type
_entity_poly.pdbx_seq_one_letter_code
_entity_poly.pdbx_strand_id
1 'polypeptide(L)'
;MFEDKKDNDVQQDIESTLVGSSRSRWSQRLLSWGVEGRGIIPVAPEDRTDTQYYKNFFLWFAWNVNILSFSAGTLGPVAFGLGVRDSCLVILFFNLLCALPPAYLTTWGPQLGLRQMVQARYSFGYFGVIIPCILNLIGMCGFCILNCILGGQTLSSVADGNLSWTVGIVVISIISLLVSFCGIKVIGWYERIAWIPVVIVFVIALGVGGKHIMAVPAAEPATAAAVLSFGSTIAGFVITYSPLSSDFTIYFRPDVSRVRLFLYSYIGFLLPIVTLQCLGAAVAASAPFVPAWDEGYAGGNVGGLLEAMLQPVGNFGKFLTVLLSLSVAGNIAPTLYSMCLNIQVFIPILYVVPRYIFSIVATAIVLPLAIVGSHRFYDTLTNFLGLIGYWANILLSESPVSPKKIAPMIIGELLHRAEASYTGSERRCLVAFYVLQLTGFVGLLIILLTGTFSPTVAKRHVCWLNFIMSWIISTISYSLLVGHSMDWEPPHGLCLTQAILVYSVPTLTACTTTALVIHVSVAINALLSPPSGVHFNWTPFLYVVPYIASGGTAALSLAIGLKDPDTVARRESEMYCNFENRTPSRVSSALVAGIMVLCLGIEVFVLVKLRKNWMHLRRKRDRQTIPLTLRVLAFSAVGCMAIVLGFVFVFNSYRGPALNLILGSVPLLAVLLFGTQQDILDSWFYLFRGKERPKTENLSLHYSNPSWMAPGTSRDPFIASYTGTEGQAY
;
A
#
# COMPACT_ATOMS: atom_id res chain seq x y z
N MET A 1 -23.55 -46.06 5.05
CA MET A 1 -23.83 -45.85 6.50
C MET A 1 -22.63 -46.14 7.41
N PHE A 2 -21.72 -47.06 7.06
CA PHE A 2 -20.49 -47.31 7.83
C PHE A 2 -19.25 -46.51 7.36
N GLU A 3 -19.25 -45.95 6.14
CA GLU A 3 -18.18 -45.05 5.65
C GLU A 3 -18.36 -43.59 6.12
N ASP A 4 -19.60 -43.04 6.10
CA ASP A 4 -19.88 -41.68 6.61
C ASP A 4 -19.57 -41.48 8.10
N LYS A 5 -19.61 -42.55 8.90
CA LYS A 5 -19.31 -42.47 10.34
C LYS A 5 -17.80 -42.39 10.59
N LYS A 6 -17.01 -43.04 9.72
CA LYS A 6 -15.55 -43.09 9.83
C LYS A 6 -14.90 -41.78 9.36
N ASP A 7 -15.47 -41.13 8.36
CA ASP A 7 -15.02 -39.81 7.91
C ASP A 7 -15.41 -38.69 8.89
N ASN A 8 -16.56 -38.80 9.56
CA ASN A 8 -16.93 -37.87 10.63
C ASN A 8 -16.04 -38.01 11.87
N ASP A 9 -15.71 -39.24 12.28
CA ASP A 9 -14.79 -39.47 13.41
C ASP A 9 -13.36 -38.98 13.08
N VAL A 10 -12.89 -39.13 11.82
CA VAL A 10 -11.59 -38.62 11.37
C VAL A 10 -11.58 -37.09 11.24
N GLN A 11 -12.66 -36.45 10.79
CA GLN A 11 -12.76 -34.99 10.71
C GLN A 11 -12.85 -34.37 12.12
N GLN A 12 -13.56 -35.02 13.04
CA GLN A 12 -13.66 -34.62 14.43
C GLN A 12 -12.34 -34.84 15.19
N ASP A 13 -11.56 -35.86 14.81
CA ASP A 13 -10.20 -36.08 15.27
C ASP A 13 -9.19 -35.09 14.67
N ILE A 14 -9.37 -34.60 13.44
CA ILE A 14 -8.51 -33.55 12.87
C ILE A 14 -8.82 -32.18 13.50
N GLU A 15 -10.08 -31.87 13.78
CA GLU A 15 -10.45 -30.68 14.58
C GLU A 15 -9.94 -30.81 16.03
N SER A 16 -10.00 -31.98 16.66
CA SER A 16 -9.47 -32.19 18.01
C SER A 16 -7.93 -32.15 18.05
N THR A 17 -7.25 -32.61 17.00
CA THR A 17 -5.78 -32.69 16.93
C THR A 17 -5.13 -31.36 16.49
N LEU A 18 -5.79 -30.55 15.64
CA LEU A 18 -5.29 -29.21 15.25
C LEU A 18 -5.67 -28.10 16.23
N VAL A 19 -6.67 -28.32 17.09
CA VAL A 19 -7.19 -27.32 18.04
C VAL A 19 -6.87 -27.66 19.51
N GLY A 20 -6.42 -28.88 19.80
CA GLY A 20 -6.31 -29.42 21.16
C GLY A 20 -4.98 -29.24 21.90
N SER A 21 -3.88 -28.84 21.26
CA SER A 21 -2.58 -28.76 21.95
C SER A 21 -2.29 -27.36 22.49
N SER A 22 -2.50 -27.18 23.79
CA SER A 22 -2.12 -26.01 24.62
C SER A 22 -3.04 -24.78 24.58
N ARG A 23 -4.33 -24.94 24.92
CA ARG A 23 -5.16 -23.79 25.36
C ARG A 23 -5.08 -23.64 26.87
N SER A 24 -4.65 -22.47 27.36
CA SER A 24 -4.60 -22.19 28.80
C SER A 24 -6.00 -22.31 29.44
N ARG A 25 -6.08 -22.69 30.73
CA ARG A 25 -7.34 -22.75 31.51
C ARG A 25 -8.17 -21.47 31.41
N TRP A 26 -7.51 -20.33 31.21
CA TRP A 26 -8.14 -19.02 31.01
C TRP A 26 -8.84 -18.91 29.64
N SER A 27 -8.22 -19.40 28.57
CA SER A 27 -8.84 -19.43 27.24
C SER A 27 -10.11 -20.29 27.22
N GLN A 28 -10.11 -21.43 27.91
CA GLN A 28 -11.29 -22.29 28.02
C GLN A 28 -12.45 -21.62 28.79
N ARG A 29 -12.15 -20.87 29.86
CA ARG A 29 -13.17 -20.08 30.59
C ARG A 29 -13.73 -18.92 29.77
N LEU A 30 -12.91 -18.26 28.95
CA LEU A 30 -13.37 -17.17 28.08
C LEU A 30 -14.27 -17.70 26.95
N LEU A 31 -13.97 -18.86 26.39
CA LEU A 31 -14.82 -19.53 25.40
C LEU A 31 -16.18 -19.93 26.00
N SER A 32 -16.21 -20.41 27.25
CA SER A 32 -17.47 -20.74 27.94
C SER A 32 -18.32 -19.50 28.28
N TRP A 33 -17.71 -18.32 28.36
CA TRP A 33 -18.41 -17.02 28.48
C TRP A 33 -18.88 -16.44 27.13
N GLY A 34 -18.73 -17.17 26.03
CA GLY A 34 -19.26 -16.78 24.72
C GLY A 34 -18.32 -15.94 23.85
N VAL A 35 -17.02 -15.90 24.18
CA VAL A 35 -15.99 -15.31 23.30
C VAL A 35 -15.83 -16.19 22.05
N GLU A 36 -15.83 -15.57 20.88
CA GLU A 36 -15.67 -16.27 19.61
C GLU A 36 -14.22 -16.75 19.44
N GLY A 37 -14.02 -18.07 19.41
CA GLY A 37 -12.71 -18.70 19.21
C GLY A 37 -12.33 -18.96 17.76
N ARG A 38 -13.28 -18.82 16.82
CA ARG A 38 -13.07 -19.07 15.39
C ARG A 38 -12.49 -17.82 14.73
N GLY A 39 -11.27 -17.92 14.21
CA GLY A 39 -10.57 -16.83 13.54
C GLY A 39 -10.97 -16.69 12.06
N ILE A 40 -9.97 -16.73 11.18
CA ILE A 40 -10.12 -16.62 9.73
C ILE A 40 -10.56 -17.91 9.02
N ILE A 41 -10.81 -18.99 9.77
CA ILE A 41 -11.19 -20.30 9.23
C ILE A 41 -12.57 -20.21 8.57
N PRO A 42 -12.75 -20.78 7.37
CA PRO A 42 -14.06 -20.82 6.70
C PRO A 42 -15.14 -21.44 7.59
N VAL A 43 -16.35 -20.88 7.56
CA VAL A 43 -17.51 -21.46 8.25
C VAL A 43 -18.16 -22.48 7.33
N ALA A 44 -18.21 -23.75 7.75
CA ALA A 44 -18.85 -24.82 6.99
C ALA A 44 -20.36 -24.56 6.85
N PRO A 45 -21.03 -25.00 5.76
CA PRO A 45 -22.45 -24.73 5.53
C PRO A 45 -23.36 -25.20 6.67
N GLU A 46 -23.02 -26.27 7.39
CA GLU A 46 -23.82 -26.78 8.52
C GLU A 46 -23.82 -25.83 9.72
N ASP A 47 -22.71 -25.10 9.92
CA ASP A 47 -22.55 -24.12 11.01
C ASP A 47 -23.22 -22.77 10.70
N ARG A 48 -23.64 -22.54 9.45
CA ARG A 48 -24.32 -21.31 9.01
C ARG A 48 -25.80 -21.38 9.36
N THR A 49 -26.13 -21.15 10.63
CA THR A 49 -27.48 -21.40 11.16
C THR A 49 -28.36 -20.16 11.31
N ASP A 50 -27.79 -18.94 11.20
CA ASP A 50 -28.55 -17.72 11.49
C ASP A 50 -29.48 -17.35 10.33
N THR A 51 -30.77 -17.20 10.65
CA THR A 51 -31.87 -16.86 9.74
C THR A 51 -32.32 -15.41 9.88
N GLN A 52 -31.81 -14.68 10.87
CA GLN A 52 -32.24 -13.32 11.18
C GLN A 52 -31.42 -12.30 10.39
N TYR A 53 -31.54 -12.33 9.06
CA TYR A 53 -30.73 -11.50 8.15
C TYR A 53 -30.89 -9.99 8.36
N TYR A 54 -32.03 -9.54 8.92
CA TYR A 54 -32.28 -8.13 9.25
C TYR A 54 -31.29 -7.57 10.29
N LYS A 55 -30.59 -8.44 11.06
CA LYS A 55 -29.53 -8.01 12.00
C LYS A 55 -28.44 -7.20 11.30
N ASN A 56 -28.15 -7.52 10.03
CA ASN A 56 -27.15 -6.81 9.27
C ASN A 56 -27.54 -5.35 8.99
N PHE A 57 -28.83 -5.05 8.82
CA PHE A 57 -29.29 -3.65 8.76
C PHE A 57 -28.96 -2.91 10.06
N PHE A 58 -29.36 -3.46 11.21
CA PHE A 58 -29.15 -2.82 12.51
C PHE A 58 -27.67 -2.69 12.85
N LEU A 59 -26.85 -3.65 12.44
CA LEU A 59 -25.39 -3.58 12.58
C LEU A 59 -24.83 -2.35 11.86
N TRP A 60 -25.05 -2.22 10.55
CA TRP A 60 -24.53 -1.07 9.79
C TRP A 60 -25.16 0.24 10.22
N PHE A 61 -26.44 0.20 10.59
CA PHE A 61 -27.17 1.34 11.11
C PHE A 61 -26.53 1.86 12.39
N ALA A 62 -26.42 1.03 13.42
CA ALA A 62 -25.86 1.42 14.70
C ALA A 62 -24.38 1.79 14.63
N TRP A 63 -23.59 1.08 13.81
CA TRP A 63 -22.20 1.40 13.55
C TRP A 63 -22.04 2.83 12.99
N ASN A 64 -23.00 3.32 12.19
CA ASN A 64 -22.94 4.66 11.59
C ASN A 64 -23.78 5.73 12.30
N VAL A 65 -24.69 5.37 13.22
CA VAL A 65 -25.35 6.35 14.12
C VAL A 65 -24.39 6.70 15.25
N ASN A 66 -23.41 7.55 14.95
CA ASN A 66 -22.40 8.00 15.89
C ASN A 66 -21.92 9.44 15.56
N ILE A 67 -21.05 9.99 16.41
CA ILE A 67 -20.49 11.33 16.24
C ILE A 67 -19.58 11.44 15.01
N LEU A 68 -18.87 10.37 14.62
CA LEU A 68 -17.97 10.38 13.46
C LEU A 68 -18.72 10.65 12.15
N SER A 69 -19.91 10.06 11.96
CA SER A 69 -20.75 10.35 10.80
C SER A 69 -21.17 11.82 10.77
N PHE A 70 -21.51 12.40 11.91
CA PHE A 70 -21.80 13.83 12.03
C PHE A 70 -20.56 14.68 11.67
N SER A 71 -19.38 14.34 12.22
CA SER A 71 -18.14 15.10 11.98
C SER A 71 -17.67 15.05 10.53
N ALA A 72 -17.91 13.94 9.82
CA ALA A 72 -17.55 13.85 8.41
C ALA A 72 -18.34 14.86 7.55
N GLY A 73 -19.57 15.19 7.96
CA GLY A 73 -20.40 16.18 7.30
C GLY A 73 -19.93 17.63 7.50
N THR A 74 -19.32 17.94 8.64
CA THR A 74 -18.84 19.30 8.95
C THR A 74 -17.74 19.77 8.01
N LEU A 75 -17.01 18.82 7.38
CA LEU A 75 -15.95 19.11 6.42
C LEU A 75 -16.41 19.90 5.20
N GLY A 76 -17.64 19.69 4.71
CA GLY A 76 -18.14 20.36 3.50
C GLY A 76 -18.06 21.88 3.62
N PRO A 77 -18.70 22.48 4.64
CA PRO A 77 -18.58 23.92 4.90
C PRO A 77 -17.20 24.34 5.43
N VAL A 78 -16.62 23.58 6.37
CA VAL A 78 -15.48 24.05 7.16
C VAL A 78 -14.15 23.90 6.43
N ALA A 79 -13.95 22.79 5.73
CA ALA A 79 -12.70 22.51 5.02
C ALA A 79 -12.78 22.85 3.53
N PHE A 80 -13.96 22.68 2.91
CA PHE A 80 -14.15 22.88 1.47
C PHE A 80 -14.96 24.13 1.10
N GLY A 81 -15.42 24.92 2.08
CA GLY A 81 -16.11 26.19 1.87
C GLY A 81 -17.47 26.05 1.17
N LEU A 82 -18.07 24.86 1.15
CA LEU A 82 -19.32 24.61 0.45
C LEU A 82 -20.52 25.11 1.26
N GLY A 83 -21.53 25.62 0.56
CA GLY A 83 -22.82 25.98 1.17
C GLY A 83 -23.54 24.74 1.70
N VAL A 84 -24.54 24.94 2.56
CA VAL A 84 -25.31 23.82 3.16
C VAL A 84 -25.97 22.97 2.08
N ARG A 85 -26.62 23.60 1.10
CA ARG A 85 -27.27 22.91 -0.02
C ARG A 85 -26.29 22.04 -0.80
N ASP A 86 -25.16 22.62 -1.21
CA ASP A 86 -24.19 21.93 -2.05
C ASP A 86 -23.52 20.78 -1.28
N SER A 87 -23.18 21.01 0.00
CA SER A 87 -22.68 19.97 0.89
C SER A 87 -23.67 18.80 1.01
N CYS A 88 -24.95 19.07 1.27
CA CYS A 88 -25.98 18.04 1.36
C CYS A 88 -26.19 17.27 0.05
N LEU A 89 -26.15 17.95 -1.11
CA LEU A 89 -26.26 17.29 -2.42
C LEU A 89 -25.05 16.39 -2.69
N VAL A 90 -23.83 16.84 -2.39
CA VAL A 90 -22.62 16.02 -2.52
C VAL A 90 -22.70 14.80 -1.61
N ILE A 91 -23.04 15.00 -0.33
CA ILE A 91 -23.25 13.92 0.64
C ILE A 91 -24.27 12.91 0.08
N LEU A 92 -25.43 13.36 -0.39
CA LEU A 92 -26.48 12.48 -0.88
C LEU A 92 -26.00 11.66 -2.08
N PHE A 93 -25.55 12.30 -3.15
CA PHE A 93 -25.24 11.61 -4.40
C PHE A 93 -23.99 10.73 -4.31
N PHE A 94 -22.94 11.18 -3.61
CA PHE A 94 -21.75 10.35 -3.43
C PHE A 94 -22.04 9.16 -2.53
N ASN A 95 -22.78 9.32 -1.42
CA ASN A 95 -23.14 8.17 -0.57
C ASN A 95 -24.05 7.18 -1.31
N LEU A 96 -25.03 7.66 -2.10
CA LEU A 96 -25.88 6.79 -2.94
C LEU A 96 -25.04 5.88 -3.85
N LEU A 97 -23.97 6.41 -4.45
CA LEU A 97 -23.08 5.64 -5.32
C LEU A 97 -22.10 4.76 -4.52
N CYS A 98 -21.44 5.34 -3.52
CA CYS A 98 -20.34 4.73 -2.79
C CYS A 98 -20.77 3.70 -1.74
N ALA A 99 -22.04 3.67 -1.35
CA ALA A 99 -22.59 2.60 -0.51
C ALA A 99 -22.88 1.31 -1.29
N LEU A 100 -22.91 1.34 -2.63
CA LEU A 100 -23.19 0.15 -3.44
C LEU A 100 -22.13 -0.96 -3.27
N PRO A 101 -20.82 -0.68 -3.35
CA PRO A 101 -19.80 -1.72 -3.21
C PRO A 101 -19.83 -2.46 -1.86
N PRO A 102 -19.80 -1.79 -0.67
CA PRO A 102 -19.83 -2.51 0.60
C PRO A 102 -21.16 -3.28 0.81
N ALA A 103 -22.28 -2.72 0.34
CA ALA A 103 -23.57 -3.41 0.39
C ALA A 103 -23.64 -4.67 -0.50
N TYR A 104 -22.90 -4.68 -1.61
CA TYR A 104 -22.81 -5.86 -2.47
C TYR A 104 -21.90 -6.94 -1.88
N LEU A 105 -20.74 -6.56 -1.35
CA LEU A 105 -19.77 -7.50 -0.77
C LEU A 105 -20.32 -8.24 0.47
N THR A 106 -21.25 -7.62 1.21
CA THR A 106 -21.97 -8.28 2.31
C THR A 106 -22.73 -9.53 1.85
N THR A 107 -23.14 -9.61 0.57
CA THR A 107 -23.87 -10.77 0.02
C THR A 107 -23.00 -12.01 -0.19
N TRP A 108 -21.68 -11.86 -0.18
CA TRP A 108 -20.74 -12.96 -0.41
C TRP A 108 -20.51 -13.82 0.84
N GLY A 109 -20.65 -13.24 2.04
CA GLY A 109 -20.45 -13.93 3.31
C GLY A 109 -21.27 -15.21 3.48
N PRO A 110 -22.61 -15.18 3.30
CA PRO A 110 -23.46 -16.37 3.47
C PRO A 110 -23.16 -17.48 2.44
N GLN A 111 -22.75 -17.09 1.23
CA GLN A 111 -22.49 -18.00 0.12
C GLN A 111 -21.15 -18.71 0.29
N LEU A 112 -20.09 -17.95 0.58
CA LEU A 112 -18.72 -18.45 0.65
C LEU A 112 -18.33 -18.93 2.06
N GLY A 113 -18.91 -18.35 3.11
CA GLY A 113 -18.50 -18.59 4.52
C GLY A 113 -17.09 -18.08 4.83
N LEU A 114 -16.59 -17.14 4.03
CA LEU A 114 -15.24 -16.59 4.13
C LEU A 114 -15.29 -15.13 4.62
N ARG A 115 -14.33 -14.76 5.46
CA ARG A 115 -14.07 -13.36 5.85
C ARG A 115 -13.62 -12.54 4.65
N GLN A 116 -13.85 -11.23 4.66
CA GLN A 116 -13.71 -10.40 3.46
C GLN A 116 -12.26 -10.33 2.97
N MET A 117 -11.31 -10.15 3.89
CA MET A 117 -9.88 -10.13 3.55
C MET A 117 -9.34 -11.52 3.17
N VAL A 118 -10.00 -12.60 3.60
CA VAL A 118 -9.69 -13.96 3.12
C VAL A 118 -10.15 -14.12 1.67
N GLN A 119 -11.32 -13.57 1.32
CA GLN A 119 -11.80 -13.59 -0.07
C GLN A 119 -10.87 -12.81 -1.01
N ALA A 120 -10.27 -11.71 -0.53
CA ALA A 120 -9.30 -10.95 -1.31
C ALA A 120 -8.05 -11.76 -1.73
N ARG A 121 -7.76 -12.91 -1.09
CA ARG A 121 -6.70 -13.85 -1.52
C ARG A 121 -6.95 -14.44 -2.90
N TYR A 122 -8.20 -14.55 -3.35
CA TYR A 122 -8.52 -15.07 -4.68
C TYR A 122 -8.18 -14.08 -5.79
N SER A 123 -8.20 -12.78 -5.52
CA SER A 123 -7.81 -11.73 -6.46
C SER A 123 -6.31 -11.43 -6.41
N PHE A 124 -5.77 -11.22 -5.21
CA PHE A 124 -4.39 -10.76 -5.03
C PHE A 124 -3.38 -11.89 -4.77
N GLY A 125 -3.85 -13.14 -4.68
CA GLY A 125 -3.03 -14.27 -4.26
C GLY A 125 -2.73 -14.28 -2.75
N TYR A 126 -2.11 -15.37 -2.28
CA TYR A 126 -1.84 -15.58 -0.86
C TYR A 126 -0.91 -14.52 -0.24
N PHE A 127 0.12 -14.10 -0.98
CA PHE A 127 1.08 -13.08 -0.53
C PHE A 127 0.73 -11.67 -0.99
N GLY A 128 0.08 -11.50 -2.16
CA GLY A 128 -0.28 -10.16 -2.63
C GLY A 128 -1.37 -9.50 -1.79
N VAL A 129 -2.26 -10.29 -1.16
CA VAL A 129 -3.30 -9.76 -0.26
C VAL A 129 -2.73 -9.05 0.97
N ILE A 130 -1.46 -9.31 1.32
CA ILE A 130 -0.78 -8.73 2.48
C ILE A 130 -0.79 -7.20 2.37
N ILE A 131 -0.59 -6.64 1.18
CA ILE A 131 -0.58 -5.19 0.95
C ILE A 131 -1.97 -4.57 1.26
N PRO A 132 -3.08 -5.03 0.65
CA PRO A 132 -4.43 -4.63 1.06
C PRO A 132 -4.73 -4.85 2.55
N CYS A 133 -4.20 -5.91 3.17
CA CYS A 133 -4.40 -6.14 4.60
C CYS A 133 -3.75 -5.05 5.46
N ILE A 134 -2.50 -4.68 5.17
CA ILE A 134 -1.80 -3.59 5.86
C ILE A 134 -2.57 -2.27 5.69
N LEU A 135 -2.97 -1.95 4.46
CA LEU A 135 -3.70 -0.70 4.17
C LEU A 135 -5.06 -0.66 4.87
N ASN A 136 -5.79 -1.79 4.90
CA ASN A 136 -7.02 -1.91 5.66
C ASN A 136 -6.79 -1.80 7.18
N LEU A 137 -5.71 -2.36 7.70
CA LEU A 137 -5.36 -2.25 9.12
C LEU A 137 -5.07 -0.80 9.52
N ILE A 138 -4.33 -0.06 8.69
CA ILE A 138 -4.10 1.38 8.86
C ILE A 138 -5.43 2.15 8.81
N GLY A 139 -6.32 1.80 7.86
CA GLY A 139 -7.66 2.37 7.76
C GLY A 139 -8.49 2.18 9.03
N MET A 140 -8.62 0.94 9.50
CA MET A 140 -9.35 0.65 10.73
C MET A 140 -8.75 1.34 11.96
N CYS A 141 -7.41 1.39 12.08
CA CYS A 141 -6.74 2.17 13.12
C CYS A 141 -7.13 3.65 13.07
N GLY A 142 -7.13 4.27 11.89
CA GLY A 142 -7.46 5.68 11.74
C GLY A 142 -8.92 6.00 12.07
N PHE A 143 -9.88 5.14 11.71
CA PHE A 143 -11.26 5.31 12.14
C PHE A 143 -11.42 5.18 13.65
N CYS A 144 -10.71 4.24 14.29
CA CYS A 144 -10.68 4.14 15.75
C CYS A 144 -10.07 5.39 16.39
N ILE A 145 -8.98 5.94 15.84
CA ILE A 145 -8.36 7.19 16.30
C ILE A 145 -9.36 8.34 16.27
N LEU A 146 -10.05 8.54 15.15
CA LEU A 146 -11.03 9.61 14.98
C LEU A 146 -12.21 9.48 15.95
N ASN A 147 -12.73 8.25 16.10
CA ASN A 147 -13.80 7.97 17.07
C ASN A 147 -13.36 8.25 18.52
N CYS A 148 -12.14 7.86 18.91
CA CYS A 148 -11.62 8.15 20.24
C CYS A 148 -11.48 9.66 20.49
N ILE A 149 -11.00 10.42 19.51
CA ILE A 149 -10.90 11.88 19.60
C ILE A 149 -12.29 12.50 19.82
N LEU A 150 -13.26 12.14 18.98
CA LEU A 150 -14.62 12.69 19.03
C LEU A 150 -15.35 12.32 20.31
N GLY A 151 -15.28 11.06 20.72
CA GLY A 151 -15.87 10.60 21.98
C GLY A 151 -15.23 11.29 23.18
N GLY A 152 -13.91 11.45 23.18
CA GLY A 152 -13.18 12.13 24.25
C GLY A 152 -13.48 13.62 24.34
N GLN A 153 -13.52 14.32 23.20
CA GLN A 153 -13.93 15.72 23.09
C GLN A 153 -15.36 15.91 23.64
N THR A 154 -16.28 15.04 23.21
CA THR A 154 -17.70 15.09 23.65
C THR A 154 -17.85 14.77 25.14
N LEU A 155 -17.01 13.89 25.70
CA LEU A 155 -17.04 13.63 27.14
C LEU A 155 -16.48 14.81 27.94
N SER A 156 -15.42 15.42 27.45
CA SER A 156 -14.75 16.54 28.11
C SER A 156 -15.59 17.82 28.13
N SER A 157 -16.45 18.06 27.13
CA SER A 157 -17.29 19.24 27.06
C SER A 157 -18.34 19.29 28.18
N VAL A 158 -18.74 18.14 28.73
CA VAL A 158 -19.71 18.05 29.84
C VAL A 158 -19.10 18.47 31.19
N ALA A 159 -17.78 18.41 31.32
CA ALA A 159 -17.07 18.55 32.59
C ALA A 159 -16.71 20.01 32.95
N ASP A 160 -17.22 21.00 32.23
CA ASP A 160 -16.99 22.44 32.46
C ASP A 160 -15.49 22.79 32.65
N GLY A 161 -14.60 22.16 31.87
CA GLY A 161 -13.15 22.37 31.93
C GLY A 161 -12.38 21.55 32.99
N ASN A 162 -13.06 20.77 33.83
CA ASN A 162 -12.41 19.91 34.83
C ASN A 162 -11.80 18.63 34.23
N LEU A 163 -12.13 18.30 32.99
CA LEU A 163 -11.65 17.11 32.28
C LEU A 163 -11.00 17.52 30.96
N SER A 164 -9.72 17.20 30.78
CA SER A 164 -9.02 17.49 29.53
C SER A 164 -9.42 16.51 28.42
N TRP A 165 -9.24 16.92 27.16
CA TRP A 165 -9.49 16.07 25.98
C TRP A 165 -8.72 14.74 26.08
N THR A 166 -7.47 14.80 26.54
CA THR A 166 -6.62 13.61 26.77
C THR A 166 -7.27 12.61 27.72
N VAL A 167 -7.81 13.06 28.85
CA VAL A 167 -8.48 12.18 29.82
C VAL A 167 -9.74 11.59 29.21
N GLY A 168 -10.52 12.39 28.47
CA GLY A 168 -11.72 11.91 27.77
C GLY A 168 -11.40 10.81 26.75
N ILE A 169 -10.35 11.00 25.96
CA ILE A 169 -9.85 10.03 24.96
C ILE A 169 -9.45 8.72 25.64
N VAL A 170 -8.73 8.79 26.77
CA VAL A 170 -8.31 7.61 27.54
C VAL A 170 -9.53 6.84 28.05
N VAL A 171 -10.49 7.52 28.67
CA VAL A 171 -11.70 6.89 29.21
C VAL A 171 -12.49 6.17 28.11
N ILE A 172 -12.73 6.85 26.97
CA ILE A 172 -13.47 6.27 25.86
C ILE A 172 -12.73 5.11 25.20
N SER A 173 -11.41 5.20 25.08
CA SER A 173 -10.59 4.10 24.54
C SER A 173 -10.65 2.85 25.44
N ILE A 174 -10.60 3.03 26.76
CA ILE A 174 -10.71 1.92 27.72
C ILE A 174 -12.10 1.28 27.69
N ILE A 175 -13.17 2.10 27.70
CA ILE A 175 -14.55 1.60 27.63
C ILE A 175 -14.75 0.81 26.32
N SER A 176 -14.29 1.35 25.19
CA SER A 176 -14.42 0.70 23.88
C SER A 176 -13.61 -0.59 23.80
N LEU A 177 -12.42 -0.64 24.41
CA LEU A 177 -11.62 -1.87 24.54
C LEU A 177 -12.39 -2.93 25.33
N LEU A 178 -13.01 -2.57 26.46
CA LEU A 178 -13.80 -3.51 27.27
C LEU A 178 -14.98 -4.08 26.50
N VAL A 179 -15.70 -3.25 25.75
CA VAL A 179 -16.81 -3.70 24.89
C VAL A 179 -16.30 -4.61 23.77
N SER A 180 -15.10 -4.37 23.23
CA SER A 180 -14.52 -5.19 22.16
C SER A 180 -14.17 -6.63 22.58
N PHE A 181 -13.93 -6.87 23.88
CA PHE A 181 -13.69 -8.22 24.42
C PHE A 181 -14.94 -9.11 24.37
N CYS A 182 -16.11 -8.49 24.31
CA CYS A 182 -17.36 -9.20 24.15
C CYS A 182 -17.46 -9.70 22.68
N GLY A 183 -17.63 -11.01 22.49
CA GLY A 183 -17.61 -11.64 21.15
C GLY A 183 -18.75 -11.16 20.23
N ILE A 184 -18.80 -11.70 19.00
CA ILE A 184 -19.78 -11.31 17.96
C ILE A 184 -21.25 -11.37 18.42
N LYS A 185 -21.57 -12.27 19.37
CA LYS A 185 -22.92 -12.37 19.95
C LYS A 185 -23.31 -11.15 20.78
N VAL A 186 -22.37 -10.62 21.58
CA VAL A 186 -22.61 -9.44 22.42
C VAL A 186 -22.59 -8.19 21.56
N ILE A 187 -21.67 -8.09 20.60
CA ILE A 187 -21.68 -7.01 19.60
C ILE A 187 -23.02 -7.00 18.87
N GLY A 188 -23.48 -8.14 18.35
CA GLY A 188 -24.77 -8.21 17.66
C GLY A 188 -25.99 -7.84 18.52
N TRP A 189 -25.95 -8.09 19.84
CA TRP A 189 -26.99 -7.64 20.77
C TRP A 189 -26.88 -6.14 21.06
N TYR A 190 -25.66 -5.65 21.34
CA TYR A 190 -25.37 -4.25 21.61
C TYR A 190 -25.76 -3.36 20.43
N GLU A 191 -25.32 -3.70 19.22
CA GLU A 191 -25.64 -2.96 17.98
C GLU A 191 -27.13 -2.95 17.67
N ARG A 192 -27.89 -3.91 18.19
CA ARG A 192 -29.36 -3.91 18.03
C ARG A 192 -30.04 -2.79 18.80
N ILE A 193 -29.46 -2.36 19.93
CA ILE A 193 -30.07 -1.42 20.86
C ILE A 193 -29.31 -0.09 20.98
N ALA A 194 -27.99 -0.09 20.71
CA ALA A 194 -27.10 1.04 20.96
C ALA A 194 -27.48 2.30 20.17
N TRP A 195 -28.06 2.14 18.98
CA TRP A 195 -28.50 3.26 18.14
C TRP A 195 -29.69 4.03 18.72
N ILE A 196 -30.56 3.39 19.52
CA ILE A 196 -31.80 3.99 20.03
C ILE A 196 -31.53 5.26 20.84
N PRO A 197 -30.72 5.22 21.93
CA PRO A 197 -30.43 6.42 22.70
C PRO A 197 -29.73 7.48 21.86
N VAL A 198 -28.87 7.09 20.93
CA VAL A 198 -28.10 8.03 20.10
C VAL A 198 -29.00 8.78 19.11
N VAL A 199 -29.93 8.08 18.44
CA VAL A 199 -30.94 8.71 17.58
C VAL A 199 -31.81 9.67 18.37
N ILE A 200 -32.25 9.28 19.58
CA ILE A 200 -33.03 10.15 20.46
C ILE A 200 -32.26 11.43 20.77
N VAL A 201 -30.97 11.32 21.11
CA VAL A 201 -30.11 12.49 21.37
C VAL A 201 -30.01 13.40 20.14
N PHE A 202 -29.75 12.85 18.94
CA PHE A 202 -29.69 13.65 17.71
C PHE A 202 -31.04 14.31 17.36
N VAL A 203 -32.16 13.63 17.60
CA VAL A 203 -33.50 14.19 17.40
C VAL A 203 -33.78 15.33 18.37
N ILE A 204 -33.39 15.18 19.64
CA ILE A 204 -33.51 16.26 20.65
C ILE A 204 -32.60 17.43 20.27
N ALA A 205 -31.35 17.17 19.90
CA ALA A 205 -30.41 18.20 19.45
C ALA A 205 -30.96 18.96 18.24
N LEU A 206 -31.56 18.27 17.27
CA LEU A 206 -32.24 18.89 16.13
C LEU A 206 -33.51 19.65 16.54
N GLY A 207 -34.32 19.12 17.46
CA GLY A 207 -35.55 19.78 17.90
C GLY A 207 -35.28 21.09 18.66
N VAL A 208 -34.22 21.13 19.46
CA VAL A 208 -33.84 22.29 20.27
C VAL A 208 -32.96 23.28 19.48
N GLY A 209 -32.01 22.76 18.71
CA GLY A 209 -31.06 23.53 17.91
C GLY A 209 -31.57 23.93 16.51
N GLY A 210 -32.61 23.25 15.99
CA GLY A 210 -33.07 23.41 14.60
C GLY A 210 -33.52 24.82 14.24
N LYS A 211 -34.04 25.59 15.20
CA LYS A 211 -34.40 27.01 15.01
C LYS A 211 -33.20 27.90 14.64
N HIS A 212 -32.00 27.46 14.94
CA HIS A 212 -30.75 28.15 14.63
C HIS A 212 -30.11 27.67 13.31
N ILE A 213 -30.61 26.57 12.73
CA ILE A 213 -30.12 26.07 11.44
C ILE A 213 -30.68 26.98 10.35
N MET A 214 -29.80 27.77 9.74
CA MET A 214 -30.16 28.67 8.65
C MET A 214 -29.64 28.14 7.32
N ALA A 215 -30.35 28.46 6.23
CA ALA A 215 -29.85 28.21 4.89
C ALA A 215 -28.75 29.23 4.57
N VAL A 216 -27.55 29.00 5.11
CA VAL A 216 -26.38 29.84 4.88
C VAL A 216 -25.86 29.57 3.45
N PRO A 217 -25.96 30.54 2.53
CA PRO A 217 -25.38 30.40 1.20
C PRO A 217 -23.85 30.43 1.31
N ALA A 218 -23.16 29.75 0.40
CA ALA A 218 -21.71 29.82 0.32
C ALA A 218 -21.25 31.27 0.04
N ALA A 219 -20.12 31.68 0.62
CA ALA A 219 -19.53 33.00 0.35
C ALA A 219 -19.13 33.16 -1.13
N GLU A 220 -18.74 32.05 -1.77
CA GLU A 220 -18.39 31.95 -3.19
C GLU A 220 -19.15 30.76 -3.82
N PRO A 221 -19.50 30.82 -5.12
CA PRO A 221 -20.11 29.70 -5.81
C PRO A 221 -19.25 28.43 -5.73
N ALA A 222 -19.90 27.29 -5.50
CA ALA A 222 -19.20 26.01 -5.39
C ALA A 222 -18.43 25.68 -6.67
N THR A 223 -17.10 25.60 -6.57
CA THR A 223 -16.24 25.18 -7.68
C THR A 223 -16.33 23.67 -7.87
N ALA A 224 -16.17 23.20 -9.11
CA ALA A 224 -16.12 21.76 -9.40
C ALA A 224 -15.00 21.05 -8.60
N ALA A 225 -13.88 21.73 -8.37
CA ALA A 225 -12.78 21.23 -7.56
C ALA A 225 -13.19 21.00 -6.09
N ALA A 226 -13.88 21.96 -5.46
CA ALA A 226 -14.36 21.81 -4.09
C ALA A 226 -15.40 20.68 -3.96
N VAL A 227 -16.35 20.64 -4.90
CA VAL A 227 -17.40 19.60 -4.98
C VAL A 227 -16.80 18.20 -5.11
N LEU A 228 -15.86 18.01 -6.04
CA LEU A 228 -15.22 16.71 -6.27
C LEU A 228 -14.26 16.34 -5.13
N SER A 229 -13.57 17.30 -4.52
CA SER A 229 -12.67 17.04 -3.39
C SER A 229 -13.46 16.60 -2.16
N PHE A 230 -14.55 17.29 -1.84
CA PHE A 230 -15.44 16.88 -0.76
C PHE A 230 -16.11 15.53 -1.08
N GLY A 231 -16.61 15.36 -2.31
CA GLY A 231 -17.17 14.10 -2.79
C GLY A 231 -16.20 12.92 -2.67
N SER A 232 -14.92 13.12 -2.98
CA SER A 232 -13.88 12.09 -2.80
C SER A 232 -13.65 11.72 -1.33
N THR A 233 -13.78 12.70 -0.43
CA THR A 233 -13.65 12.51 1.02
C THR A 233 -14.82 11.68 1.56
N ILE A 234 -16.06 11.99 1.12
CA ILE A 234 -17.26 11.21 1.44
C ILE A 234 -17.17 9.80 0.86
N ALA A 235 -16.66 9.65 -0.37
CA ALA A 235 -16.42 8.35 -0.98
C ALA A 235 -15.44 7.51 -0.13
N GLY A 236 -14.33 8.10 0.33
CA GLY A 236 -13.37 7.44 1.21
C GLY A 236 -13.96 6.97 2.53
N PHE A 237 -14.95 7.71 3.06
CA PHE A 237 -15.67 7.32 4.28
C PHE A 237 -16.48 6.04 4.11
N VAL A 238 -17.27 5.90 3.04
CA VAL A 238 -18.19 4.75 2.88
C VAL A 238 -17.53 3.56 2.21
N ILE A 239 -16.69 3.78 1.21
CA ILE A 239 -16.06 2.70 0.44
C ILE A 239 -15.18 1.83 1.34
N THR A 240 -14.57 2.40 2.38
CA THR A 240 -13.69 1.69 3.31
C THR A 240 -14.39 0.69 4.23
N TYR A 241 -15.73 0.61 4.22
CA TYR A 241 -16.46 -0.52 4.81
C TYR A 241 -16.42 -1.79 3.95
N SER A 242 -16.05 -1.68 2.66
CA SER A 242 -15.92 -2.79 1.72
C SER A 242 -15.06 -3.94 2.24
N PRO A 243 -13.82 -3.71 2.73
CA PRO A 243 -12.97 -4.77 3.27
C PRO A 243 -13.44 -5.40 4.59
N LEU A 244 -14.55 -4.95 5.17
CA LEU A 244 -15.14 -5.47 6.41
C LEU A 244 -16.50 -6.15 6.16
N SER A 245 -17.04 -6.00 4.95
CA SER A 245 -18.46 -6.21 4.66
C SER A 245 -18.90 -7.65 4.93
N SER A 246 -18.17 -8.67 4.48
CA SER A 246 -18.58 -10.06 4.69
C SER A 246 -18.24 -10.61 6.07
N ASP A 247 -17.53 -9.87 6.93
CA ASP A 247 -17.07 -10.40 8.22
C ASP A 247 -18.23 -10.72 9.16
N PHE A 248 -19.35 -10.01 9.02
CA PHE A 248 -20.52 -10.14 9.90
C PHE A 248 -21.63 -11.03 9.33
N THR A 249 -21.51 -11.46 8.08
CA THR A 249 -22.56 -12.20 7.36
C THR A 249 -22.23 -13.68 7.14
N ILE A 250 -21.05 -14.15 7.55
CA ILE A 250 -20.60 -15.54 7.34
C ILE A 250 -21.45 -16.62 8.04
N TYR A 251 -22.17 -16.25 9.10
CA TYR A 251 -23.00 -17.18 9.88
C TYR A 251 -24.43 -17.31 9.35
N PHE A 252 -24.79 -16.48 8.36
CA PHE A 252 -26.10 -16.53 7.74
C PHE A 252 -26.24 -17.74 6.84
N ARG A 253 -27.43 -18.34 6.85
CA ARG A 253 -27.74 -19.45 5.96
C ARG A 253 -27.57 -19.07 4.48
N PRO A 254 -27.09 -20.00 3.62
CA PRO A 254 -26.90 -19.75 2.19
C PRO A 254 -28.19 -19.54 1.38
N ASP A 255 -29.35 -19.89 1.94
CA ASP A 255 -30.69 -19.76 1.32
C ASP A 255 -31.20 -18.31 1.25
N VAL A 256 -30.49 -17.36 1.86
CA VAL A 256 -30.87 -15.95 1.84
C VAL A 256 -30.87 -15.36 0.43
N SER A 257 -31.92 -14.60 0.09
CA SER A 257 -31.95 -13.80 -1.13
C SER A 257 -30.87 -12.72 -1.10
N ARG A 258 -29.98 -12.72 -2.10
CA ARG A 258 -28.89 -11.73 -2.24
C ARG A 258 -29.41 -10.29 -2.30
N VAL A 259 -30.53 -10.06 -2.97
CA VAL A 259 -31.16 -8.73 -3.08
C VAL A 259 -31.66 -8.25 -1.72
N ARG A 260 -32.26 -9.14 -0.92
CA ARG A 260 -32.74 -8.80 0.43
C ARG A 260 -31.56 -8.38 1.32
N LEU A 261 -30.49 -9.17 1.31
CA LEU A 261 -29.30 -8.87 2.12
C LEU A 261 -28.60 -7.59 1.66
N PHE A 262 -28.49 -7.38 0.35
CA PHE A 262 -27.99 -6.12 -0.23
C PHE A 262 -28.80 -4.91 0.24
N LEU A 263 -30.13 -4.96 0.15
CA LEU A 263 -30.99 -3.85 0.57
C LEU A 263 -30.86 -3.55 2.06
N TYR A 264 -30.77 -4.58 2.91
CA TYR A 264 -30.53 -4.40 4.35
C TYR A 264 -29.19 -3.71 4.62
N SER A 265 -28.09 -4.10 3.95
CA SER A 265 -26.81 -3.40 4.07
C SER A 265 -26.89 -1.98 3.53
N TYR A 266 -27.43 -1.81 2.33
CA TYR A 266 -27.43 -0.53 1.60
C TYR A 266 -28.21 0.55 2.34
N ILE A 267 -29.41 0.23 2.83
CA ILE A 267 -30.21 1.17 3.63
C ILE A 267 -29.55 1.38 5.01
N GLY A 268 -28.93 0.34 5.57
CA GLY A 268 -28.18 0.42 6.83
C GLY A 268 -26.99 1.39 6.78
N PHE A 269 -26.31 1.49 5.63
CA PHE A 269 -25.29 2.52 5.40
C PHE A 269 -25.90 3.89 5.11
N LEU A 270 -26.81 3.96 4.13
CA LEU A 270 -27.28 5.24 3.61
C LEU A 270 -28.04 6.07 4.63
N LEU A 271 -28.99 5.46 5.32
CA LEU A 271 -29.90 6.18 6.20
C LEU A 271 -29.15 6.95 7.30
N PRO A 272 -28.25 6.35 8.10
CA PRO A 272 -27.52 7.08 9.14
C PRO A 272 -26.44 8.00 8.57
N ILE A 273 -25.71 7.58 7.53
CA ILE A 273 -24.59 8.36 7.00
C ILE A 273 -25.09 9.64 6.35
N VAL A 274 -26.07 9.56 5.46
CA VAL A 274 -26.62 10.74 4.76
C VAL A 274 -27.28 11.69 5.75
N THR A 275 -28.11 11.18 6.67
CA THR A 275 -28.85 12.04 7.61
C THR A 275 -27.91 12.75 8.58
N LEU A 276 -26.95 12.04 9.19
CA LEU A 276 -26.02 12.64 10.16
C LEU A 276 -24.97 13.53 9.49
N GLN A 277 -24.45 13.17 8.32
CA GLN A 277 -23.52 14.05 7.58
C GLN A 277 -24.23 15.34 7.14
N CYS A 278 -25.47 15.26 6.63
CA CYS A 278 -26.24 16.46 6.29
C CYS A 278 -26.50 17.32 7.52
N LEU A 279 -26.83 16.70 8.66
CA LEU A 279 -26.99 17.43 9.93
C LEU A 279 -25.69 18.12 10.35
N GLY A 280 -24.55 17.43 10.25
CA GLY A 280 -23.22 17.99 10.54
C GLY A 280 -22.89 19.18 9.64
N ALA A 281 -23.13 19.08 8.34
CA ALA A 281 -22.92 20.19 7.40
C ALA A 281 -23.80 21.40 7.75
N ALA A 282 -25.08 21.19 8.05
CA ALA A 282 -26.01 22.26 8.37
C ALA A 282 -25.64 22.98 9.69
N VAL A 283 -25.28 22.22 10.73
CA VAL A 283 -24.89 22.77 12.03
C VAL A 283 -23.55 23.51 11.93
N ALA A 284 -22.55 22.92 11.28
CA ALA A 284 -21.23 23.55 11.15
C ALA A 284 -21.28 24.86 10.36
N ALA A 285 -22.08 24.93 9.29
CA ALA A 285 -22.29 26.17 8.54
C ALA A 285 -23.02 27.25 9.36
N SER A 286 -23.87 26.84 10.30
CA SER A 286 -24.66 27.76 11.14
C SER A 286 -23.92 28.18 12.41
N ALA A 287 -22.87 27.45 12.82
CA ALA A 287 -22.14 27.67 14.07
C ALA A 287 -21.63 29.11 14.26
N PRO A 288 -21.02 29.79 13.24
CA PRO A 288 -20.54 31.16 13.40
C PRO A 288 -21.63 32.20 13.71
N PHE A 289 -22.90 31.88 13.44
CA PHE A 289 -24.03 32.79 13.65
C PHE A 289 -24.70 32.60 15.02
N VAL A 290 -24.27 31.60 15.78
CA VAL A 290 -24.80 31.28 17.11
C VAL A 290 -23.64 31.33 18.10
N PRO A 291 -23.53 32.38 18.94
CA PRO A 291 -22.36 32.56 19.81
C PRO A 291 -22.00 31.34 20.66
N ALA A 292 -23.01 30.64 21.21
CA ALA A 292 -22.80 29.42 21.98
C ALA A 292 -22.22 28.26 21.15
N TRP A 293 -22.61 28.14 19.87
CA TRP A 293 -22.07 27.10 18.99
C TRP A 293 -20.67 27.44 18.50
N ASP A 294 -20.41 28.72 18.22
CA ASP A 294 -19.08 29.20 17.83
C ASP A 294 -18.07 28.99 18.97
N GLU A 295 -18.45 29.33 20.20
CA GLU A 295 -17.63 29.09 21.40
C GLU A 295 -17.43 27.59 21.66
N GLY A 296 -18.50 26.80 21.61
CA GLY A 296 -18.43 25.35 21.80
C GLY A 296 -17.59 24.64 20.73
N TYR A 297 -17.54 25.19 19.51
CA TYR A 297 -16.79 24.65 18.38
C TYR A 297 -15.36 25.16 18.27
N ALA A 298 -14.95 26.11 19.12
CA ALA A 298 -13.62 26.71 19.10
C ALA A 298 -12.50 25.65 19.04
N GLY A 299 -11.49 25.89 18.20
CA GLY A 299 -10.39 24.95 17.98
C GLY A 299 -10.80 23.66 17.24
N GLY A 300 -11.98 23.64 16.62
CA GLY A 300 -12.49 22.48 15.87
C GLY A 300 -13.10 21.39 16.75
N ASN A 301 -13.58 21.74 17.94
CA ASN A 301 -14.16 20.82 18.92
C ASN A 301 -15.58 20.39 18.53
N VAL A 302 -15.70 19.31 17.76
CA VAL A 302 -17.02 18.78 17.34
C VAL A 302 -17.87 18.33 18.53
N GLY A 303 -17.23 17.78 19.58
CA GLY A 303 -17.94 17.36 20.78
C GLY A 303 -18.49 18.51 21.61
N GLY A 304 -17.78 19.65 21.63
CA GLY A 304 -18.26 20.89 22.24
C GLY A 304 -19.40 21.53 21.44
N LEU A 305 -19.36 21.46 20.10
CA LEU A 305 -20.49 21.89 19.26
C LEU A 305 -21.77 21.11 19.56
N LEU A 306 -21.69 19.78 19.70
CA LEU A 306 -22.85 18.94 20.05
C LEU A 306 -23.37 19.21 21.47
N GLU A 307 -22.48 19.50 22.42
CA GLU A 307 -22.87 19.90 23.77
C GLU A 307 -23.59 21.25 23.77
N ALA A 308 -23.08 22.24 23.02
CA ALA A 308 -23.69 23.56 22.88
C ALA A 308 -25.09 23.49 22.25
N MET A 309 -25.34 22.54 21.33
CA MET A 309 -26.68 22.29 20.79
C MET A 309 -27.65 21.75 21.86
N LEU A 310 -27.15 20.97 22.82
CA LEU A 310 -27.93 20.33 23.88
C LEU A 310 -28.03 21.18 25.15
N GLN A 311 -27.20 22.23 25.28
CA GLN A 311 -27.17 23.16 26.40
C GLN A 311 -28.56 23.71 26.81
N PRO A 312 -29.49 24.05 25.89
CA PRO A 312 -30.79 24.60 26.29
C PRO A 312 -31.69 23.60 27.03
N VAL A 313 -31.33 22.31 27.05
CA VAL A 313 -32.01 21.25 27.81
C VAL A 313 -31.50 21.19 29.26
N GLY A 314 -30.52 22.02 29.62
CA GLY A 314 -29.94 22.09 30.96
C GLY A 314 -29.19 20.81 31.35
N ASN A 315 -29.32 20.40 32.61
CA ASN A 315 -28.60 19.24 33.15
C ASN A 315 -28.92 17.91 32.45
N PHE A 316 -30.11 17.79 31.86
CA PHE A 316 -30.44 16.60 31.06
C PHE A 316 -29.66 16.59 29.72
N GLY A 317 -29.35 17.77 29.16
CA GLY A 317 -28.46 17.90 28.00
C GLY A 317 -27.07 17.33 28.27
N LYS A 318 -26.50 17.59 29.45
CA LYS A 318 -25.22 17.00 29.90
C LYS A 318 -25.25 15.47 29.92
N PHE A 319 -26.32 14.88 30.44
CA PHE A 319 -26.52 13.42 30.40
C PHE A 319 -26.60 12.88 28.96
N LEU A 320 -27.34 13.56 28.09
CA LEU A 320 -27.45 13.20 26.66
C LEU A 320 -26.09 13.28 25.94
N THR A 321 -25.27 14.28 26.25
CA THR A 321 -23.91 14.42 25.70
C THR A 321 -23.00 13.27 26.14
N VAL A 322 -23.09 12.80 27.39
CA VAL A 322 -22.37 11.60 27.84
C VAL A 322 -22.81 10.35 27.06
N LEU A 323 -24.12 10.18 26.84
CA LEU A 323 -24.63 9.08 26.00
C LEU A 323 -24.12 9.18 24.56
N LEU A 324 -24.06 10.39 24.02
CA LEU A 324 -23.55 10.65 22.69
C LEU A 324 -22.06 10.33 22.58
N SER A 325 -21.27 10.69 23.59
CA SER A 325 -19.86 10.30 23.68
C SER A 325 -19.67 8.79 23.63
N LEU A 326 -20.52 8.02 24.32
CA LEU A 326 -20.49 6.55 24.31
C LEU A 326 -20.92 5.93 22.98
N SER A 327 -21.55 6.68 22.06
CA SER A 327 -21.95 6.18 20.73
C SER A 327 -20.77 5.69 19.91
N VAL A 328 -19.58 6.26 20.10
CA VAL A 328 -18.38 5.88 19.34
C VAL A 328 -17.90 4.47 19.67
N ALA A 329 -18.28 3.93 20.85
CA ALA A 329 -17.97 2.56 21.23
C ALA A 329 -18.64 1.54 20.28
N GLY A 330 -19.84 1.84 19.77
CA GLY A 330 -20.50 1.03 18.73
C GLY A 330 -19.85 1.09 17.36
N ASN A 331 -18.93 2.03 17.14
CA ASN A 331 -18.08 1.98 15.95
C ASN A 331 -16.75 1.26 16.23
N ILE A 332 -16.11 1.56 17.36
CA ILE A 332 -14.80 1.02 17.70
C ILE A 332 -14.86 -0.50 17.93
N ALA A 333 -15.89 -1.01 18.62
CA ALA A 333 -16.00 -2.45 18.94
C ALA A 333 -16.07 -3.36 17.70
N PRO A 334 -16.99 -3.15 16.71
CA PRO A 334 -17.00 -3.94 15.48
C PRO A 334 -15.77 -3.68 14.59
N THR A 335 -15.18 -2.50 14.64
CA THR A 335 -13.91 -2.21 13.93
C THR A 335 -12.77 -3.04 14.50
N LEU A 336 -12.58 -3.03 15.82
CA LEU A 336 -11.57 -3.85 16.52
C LEU A 336 -11.78 -5.34 16.28
N TYR A 337 -13.03 -5.80 16.18
CA TYR A 337 -13.32 -7.18 15.79
C TYR A 337 -12.71 -7.54 14.43
N SER A 338 -13.00 -6.72 13.42
CA SER A 338 -12.52 -6.94 12.04
C SER A 338 -11.01 -6.75 11.93
N MET A 339 -10.42 -5.85 12.71
CA MET A 339 -8.96 -5.69 12.82
C MET A 339 -8.27 -6.97 13.28
N CYS A 340 -8.82 -7.66 14.28
CA CYS A 340 -8.23 -8.90 14.77
C CYS A 340 -8.23 -9.99 13.68
N LEU A 341 -9.31 -10.08 12.90
CA LEU A 341 -9.41 -11.02 11.79
C LEU A 341 -8.42 -10.66 10.68
N ASN A 342 -8.27 -9.37 10.37
CA ASN A 342 -7.31 -8.89 9.38
C ASN A 342 -5.85 -9.21 9.76
N ILE A 343 -5.46 -9.01 11.03
CA ILE A 343 -4.09 -9.33 11.50
C ILE A 343 -3.76 -10.82 11.29
N GLN A 344 -4.74 -11.70 11.50
CA GLN A 344 -4.58 -13.14 11.25
C GLN A 344 -4.43 -13.46 9.74
N VAL A 345 -5.05 -12.67 8.85
CA VAL A 345 -4.85 -12.80 7.40
C VAL A 345 -3.47 -12.30 6.98
N PHE A 346 -3.01 -11.20 7.59
CA PHE A 346 -1.71 -10.56 7.35
C PHE A 346 -0.53 -11.44 7.79
N ILE A 347 -0.58 -11.99 9.00
CA ILE A 347 0.43 -12.92 9.53
C ILE A 347 -0.26 -14.23 9.90
N PRO A 348 -0.30 -15.22 8.99
CA PRO A 348 -1.01 -16.49 9.20
C PRO A 348 -0.60 -17.24 10.46
N ILE A 349 0.64 -17.09 10.94
CA ILE A 349 1.15 -17.73 12.17
C ILE A 349 0.44 -17.21 13.42
N LEU A 350 -0.08 -15.97 13.38
CA LEU A 350 -0.75 -15.33 14.52
C LEU A 350 -2.17 -15.85 14.79
N TYR A 351 -2.66 -16.83 14.02
CA TYR A 351 -3.96 -17.48 14.27
C TYR A 351 -4.05 -18.18 15.64
N VAL A 352 -2.91 -18.56 16.23
CA VAL A 352 -2.81 -19.22 17.54
C VAL A 352 -3.04 -18.24 18.70
N VAL A 353 -2.84 -16.94 18.45
CA VAL A 353 -2.92 -15.91 19.49
C VAL A 353 -4.40 -15.55 19.76
N PRO A 354 -4.83 -15.52 21.04
CA PRO A 354 -6.18 -15.12 21.39
C PRO A 354 -6.55 -13.72 20.87
N ARG A 355 -7.75 -13.61 20.27
CA ARG A 355 -8.28 -12.39 19.63
C ARG A 355 -8.11 -11.12 20.48
N TYR A 356 -8.41 -11.20 21.78
CA TYR A 356 -8.38 -10.06 22.68
C TYR A 356 -7.00 -9.39 22.78
N ILE A 357 -5.91 -10.13 22.54
CA ILE A 357 -4.55 -9.58 22.55
C ILE A 357 -4.39 -8.57 21.41
N PHE A 358 -4.96 -8.83 20.23
CA PHE A 358 -4.90 -7.90 19.11
C PHE A 358 -5.71 -6.62 19.37
N SER A 359 -6.85 -6.72 20.08
CA SER A 359 -7.62 -5.54 20.48
C SER A 359 -6.85 -4.67 21.47
N ILE A 360 -6.10 -5.27 22.40
CA ILE A 360 -5.22 -4.55 23.33
C ILE A 360 -4.08 -3.85 22.58
N VAL A 361 -3.39 -4.57 21.68
CA VAL A 361 -2.28 -3.99 20.87
C VAL A 361 -2.79 -2.87 19.97
N ALA A 362 -3.93 -3.07 19.30
CA ALA A 362 -4.55 -2.03 18.48
C ALA A 362 -4.89 -0.79 19.32
N THR A 363 -5.48 -0.97 20.50
CA THR A 363 -5.80 0.16 21.39
C THR A 363 -4.55 0.86 21.90
N ALA A 364 -3.47 0.12 22.20
CA ALA A 364 -2.19 0.68 22.61
C ALA A 364 -1.52 1.53 21.51
N ILE A 365 -1.80 1.26 20.23
CA ILE A 365 -1.36 2.08 19.09
C ILE A 365 -2.29 3.26 18.86
N VAL A 366 -3.61 3.02 18.89
CA VAL A 366 -4.64 4.04 18.64
C VAL A 366 -4.60 5.15 19.69
N LEU A 367 -4.43 4.82 20.97
CA LEU A 367 -4.49 5.77 22.08
C LEU A 367 -3.47 6.93 21.96
N PRO A 368 -2.15 6.69 21.84
CA PRO A 368 -1.18 7.78 21.73
C PRO A 368 -1.37 8.60 20.45
N LEU A 369 -1.73 7.95 19.33
CA LEU A 369 -2.01 8.65 18.07
C LEU A 369 -3.26 9.52 18.15
N ALA A 370 -4.30 9.07 18.87
CA ALA A 370 -5.50 9.87 19.13
C ALA A 370 -5.20 11.10 19.99
N ILE A 371 -4.36 10.97 21.01
CA ILE A 371 -3.95 12.12 21.84
C ILE A 371 -3.24 13.17 20.96
N VAL A 372 -2.25 12.76 20.15
CA VAL A 372 -1.53 13.69 19.27
C VAL A 372 -2.43 14.27 18.18
N GLY A 373 -3.26 13.43 17.54
CA GLY A 373 -4.16 13.83 16.46
C GLY A 373 -5.29 14.77 16.91
N SER A 374 -5.66 14.74 18.20
CA SER A 374 -6.72 15.60 18.75
C SER A 374 -6.45 17.09 18.59
N HIS A 375 -5.19 17.50 18.53
CA HIS A 375 -4.79 18.91 18.36
C HIS A 375 -4.93 19.41 16.91
N ARG A 376 -5.04 18.51 15.93
CA ARG A 376 -5.19 18.83 14.50
C ARG A 376 -6.26 17.93 13.86
N PHE A 377 -7.45 17.94 14.45
CA PHE A 377 -8.51 17.00 14.09
C PHE A 377 -8.88 17.06 12.60
N TYR A 378 -9.10 18.25 12.05
CA TYR A 378 -9.50 18.42 10.64
C TYR A 378 -8.41 18.00 9.64
N ASP A 379 -7.15 18.35 9.89
CA ASP A 379 -6.03 17.89 9.07
C ASP A 379 -5.90 16.36 9.14
N THR A 380 -6.07 15.79 10.34
CA THR A 380 -6.03 14.34 10.53
C THR A 380 -7.16 13.67 9.77
N LEU A 381 -8.39 14.17 9.88
CA LEU A 381 -9.59 13.62 9.24
C LEU A 381 -9.52 13.71 7.70
N THR A 382 -9.17 14.87 7.14
CA THR A 382 -9.10 15.08 5.68
C THR A 382 -7.97 14.29 5.02
N ASN A 383 -6.75 14.33 5.58
CA ASN A 383 -5.62 13.57 5.04
C ASN A 383 -5.85 12.06 5.15
N PHE A 384 -6.44 11.61 6.26
CA PHE A 384 -6.78 10.20 6.47
C PHE A 384 -7.82 9.71 5.45
N LEU A 385 -8.96 10.39 5.32
CA LEU A 385 -10.03 10.01 4.40
C LEU A 385 -9.58 10.06 2.94
N GLY A 386 -8.75 11.05 2.58
CA GLY A 386 -8.13 11.13 1.26
C GLY A 386 -7.23 9.92 0.97
N LEU A 387 -6.28 9.60 1.86
CA LEU A 387 -5.34 8.50 1.68
C LEU A 387 -6.05 7.13 1.59
N ILE A 388 -7.03 6.87 2.45
CA ILE A 388 -7.69 5.56 2.51
C ILE A 388 -8.66 5.33 1.36
N GLY A 389 -9.28 6.40 0.84
CA GLY A 389 -10.17 6.31 -0.32
C GLY A 389 -9.46 5.78 -1.56
N TYR A 390 -8.19 6.16 -1.78
CA TYR A 390 -7.42 5.70 -2.95
C TYR A 390 -7.19 4.19 -2.96
N TRP A 391 -6.81 3.58 -1.84
CA TRP A 391 -6.52 2.14 -1.84
C TRP A 391 -7.80 1.29 -1.82
N ALA A 392 -8.85 1.74 -1.14
CA ALA A 392 -10.10 0.99 -1.07
C ALA A 392 -10.74 0.84 -2.46
N ASN A 393 -10.57 1.83 -3.35
CA ASN A 393 -10.93 1.73 -4.76
C ASN A 393 -10.13 0.66 -5.53
N ILE A 394 -8.84 0.49 -5.22
CA ILE A 394 -8.00 -0.56 -5.82
C ILE A 394 -8.52 -1.96 -5.46
N LEU A 395 -8.90 -2.16 -4.19
CA LEU A 395 -9.51 -3.42 -3.74
C LEU A 395 -10.79 -3.77 -4.53
N LEU A 396 -11.61 -2.75 -4.84
CA LEU A 396 -12.83 -2.92 -5.63
C LEU A 396 -12.54 -3.26 -7.10
N SER A 397 -11.52 -2.64 -7.70
CA SER A 397 -11.17 -2.86 -9.12
C SER A 397 -10.70 -4.29 -9.43
N GLU A 398 -10.09 -4.96 -8.45
CA GLU A 398 -9.51 -6.31 -8.60
C GLU A 398 -10.40 -7.42 -8.02
N SER A 399 -11.40 -7.07 -7.21
CA SER A 399 -12.41 -8.04 -6.78
C SER A 399 -13.14 -8.62 -8.02
N PRO A 400 -13.62 -9.88 -8.00
CA PRO A 400 -14.34 -10.48 -9.14
C PRO A 400 -15.65 -9.75 -9.53
N VAL A 401 -15.90 -8.56 -8.97
CA VAL A 401 -16.91 -7.54 -9.30
C VAL A 401 -16.66 -6.87 -10.65
N SER A 402 -16.16 -7.59 -11.65
CA SER A 402 -16.30 -7.18 -13.05
C SER A 402 -17.46 -7.95 -13.70
N PRO A 403 -18.74 -7.55 -13.52
CA PRO A 403 -19.68 -7.74 -14.61
C PRO A 403 -19.22 -6.80 -15.73
N LYS A 404 -18.67 -7.41 -16.79
CA LYS A 404 -18.13 -6.79 -18.02
C LYS A 404 -19.10 -5.86 -18.79
N LYS A 405 -20.16 -5.31 -18.18
CA LYS A 405 -21.20 -4.53 -18.87
C LYS A 405 -21.75 -3.29 -18.16
N ILE A 406 -21.39 -2.98 -16.90
CA ILE A 406 -21.97 -1.80 -16.21
C ILE A 406 -20.98 -0.65 -16.04
N ALA A 407 -19.69 -0.93 -15.91
CA ALA A 407 -18.65 0.10 -15.77
C ALA A 407 -18.43 1.02 -17.00
N PRO A 408 -18.61 0.59 -18.27
CA PRO A 408 -18.33 1.50 -19.38
C PRO A 408 -19.45 2.50 -19.70
N MET A 409 -20.68 2.34 -19.18
CA MET A 409 -21.84 3.05 -19.74
C MET A 409 -22.12 4.43 -19.13
N ILE A 410 -21.61 4.76 -17.94
CA ILE A 410 -21.91 6.05 -17.29
C ILE A 410 -20.64 6.83 -16.93
N ILE A 411 -19.56 6.14 -16.57
CA ILE A 411 -18.27 6.78 -16.27
C ILE A 411 -17.53 7.15 -17.57
N GLY A 412 -17.71 6.36 -18.65
CA GLY A 412 -17.11 6.64 -19.96
C GLY A 412 -17.66 7.91 -20.62
N GLU A 413 -18.96 8.18 -20.49
CA GLU A 413 -19.62 9.32 -21.15
C GLU A 413 -19.48 10.64 -20.34
N LEU A 414 -19.40 10.55 -19.00
CA LEU A 414 -19.21 11.72 -18.13
C LEU A 414 -17.74 12.16 -18.03
N LEU A 415 -16.78 11.23 -18.08
CA LEU A 415 -15.37 11.59 -18.17
C LEU A 415 -15.03 12.23 -19.52
N HIS A 416 -15.76 11.92 -20.59
CA HIS A 416 -15.50 12.46 -21.92
C HIS A 416 -15.97 13.91 -22.13
N ARG A 417 -16.83 14.44 -21.24
CA ARG A 417 -17.39 15.81 -21.35
C ARG A 417 -16.88 16.81 -20.30
N ALA A 418 -16.14 16.35 -19.28
CA ALA A 418 -15.47 17.22 -18.32
C ALA A 418 -14.00 17.54 -18.70
N GLU A 419 -13.50 16.99 -19.82
CA GLU A 419 -12.15 17.22 -20.34
C GLU A 419 -12.06 18.50 -21.18
N ALA A 420 -12.30 19.66 -20.56
CA ALA A 420 -12.06 20.95 -21.21
C ALA A 420 -11.34 21.94 -20.27
N SER A 421 -10.00 21.85 -20.31
CA SER A 421 -8.97 22.90 -20.16
C SER A 421 -7.91 22.65 -19.08
N TYR A 422 -6.68 22.43 -19.57
CA TYR A 422 -5.40 22.11 -18.91
C TYR A 422 -5.23 20.67 -18.36
N THR A 423 -4.10 20.04 -18.70
CA THR A 423 -4.02 18.68 -19.29
C THR A 423 -3.96 17.50 -18.29
N GLY A 424 -5.12 16.86 -18.02
CA GLY A 424 -5.22 15.60 -17.26
C GLY A 424 -4.40 14.40 -17.81
N SER A 425 -3.83 14.50 -19.01
CA SER A 425 -2.88 13.51 -19.55
C SER A 425 -1.53 13.56 -18.82
N GLU A 426 -1.02 14.74 -18.49
CA GLU A 426 0.33 14.89 -17.93
C GLU A 426 0.40 14.39 -16.48
N ARG A 427 -0.66 14.60 -15.70
CA ARG A 427 -0.79 14.05 -14.34
C ARG A 427 -0.86 12.52 -14.36
N ARG A 428 -1.57 11.93 -15.32
CA ARG A 428 -1.60 10.47 -15.53
C ARG A 428 -0.22 9.94 -15.91
N CYS A 429 0.50 10.64 -16.80
CA CYS A 429 1.87 10.27 -17.17
C CYS A 429 2.86 10.40 -16.00
N LEU A 430 2.72 11.40 -15.14
CA LEU A 430 3.54 11.56 -13.94
C LEU A 430 3.33 10.42 -12.94
N VAL A 431 2.08 10.05 -12.66
CA VAL A 431 1.76 8.94 -11.77
C VAL A 431 2.30 7.63 -12.34
N ALA A 432 2.07 7.37 -13.63
CA ALA A 432 2.61 6.20 -14.31
C ALA A 432 4.15 6.15 -14.28
N PHE A 433 4.82 7.28 -14.45
CA PHE A 433 6.26 7.39 -14.34
C PHE A 433 6.77 7.00 -12.95
N TYR A 434 6.20 7.54 -11.88
CA TYR A 434 6.61 7.18 -10.51
C TYR A 434 6.29 5.73 -10.16
N VAL A 435 5.14 5.20 -10.59
CA VAL A 435 4.79 3.78 -10.38
C VAL A 435 5.83 2.87 -11.05
N LEU A 436 6.22 3.17 -12.29
CA LEU A 436 7.24 2.38 -13.00
C LEU A 436 8.60 2.45 -12.29
N GLN A 437 9.02 3.64 -11.84
CA GLN A 437 10.28 3.83 -11.12
C GLN A 437 10.31 3.11 -9.76
N LEU A 438 9.25 3.23 -8.96
CA LEU A 438 9.15 2.57 -7.65
C LEU A 438 9.05 1.05 -7.78
N THR A 439 8.33 0.55 -8.79
CA THR A 439 8.27 -0.89 -9.07
C THR A 439 9.65 -1.43 -9.47
N GLY A 440 10.38 -0.67 -10.30
CA GLY A 440 11.77 -0.95 -10.64
C GLY A 440 12.67 -0.98 -9.41
N PHE A 441 12.57 0.01 -8.52
CA PHE A 441 13.34 0.11 -7.28
C PHE A 441 13.15 -1.13 -6.40
N VAL A 442 11.89 -1.47 -6.08
CA VAL A 442 11.56 -2.61 -5.22
C VAL A 442 12.05 -3.91 -5.84
N GLY A 443 11.79 -4.11 -7.14
CA GLY A 443 12.22 -5.32 -7.85
C GLY A 443 13.74 -5.49 -7.87
N LEU A 444 14.49 -4.44 -8.16
CA LEU A 444 15.96 -4.47 -8.19
C LEU A 444 16.55 -4.68 -6.79
N LEU A 445 15.94 -4.10 -5.75
CA LEU A 445 16.36 -4.31 -4.37
C LEU A 445 16.19 -5.78 -3.95
N ILE A 446 15.06 -6.40 -4.28
CA ILE A 446 14.82 -7.82 -4.01
C ILE A 446 15.85 -8.69 -4.76
N ILE A 447 16.13 -8.39 -6.04
CA ILE A 447 17.12 -9.10 -6.85
C ILE A 447 18.52 -8.97 -6.23
N LEU A 448 18.91 -7.76 -5.82
CA LEU A 448 20.20 -7.51 -5.18
C LEU A 448 20.33 -8.31 -3.88
N LEU A 449 19.36 -8.17 -2.96
CA LEU A 449 19.38 -8.86 -1.67
C LEU A 449 19.40 -10.38 -1.83
N THR A 450 18.64 -10.90 -2.79
CA THR A 450 18.66 -12.34 -3.11
C THR A 450 20.03 -12.75 -3.65
N GLY A 451 20.61 -11.98 -4.57
CA GLY A 451 21.90 -12.30 -5.17
C GLY A 451 23.09 -12.20 -4.21
N THR A 452 23.01 -11.38 -3.15
CA THR A 452 24.10 -11.18 -2.19
C THR A 452 23.99 -12.08 -0.96
N PHE A 453 22.78 -12.27 -0.42
CA PHE A 453 22.59 -12.95 0.86
C PHE A 453 22.07 -14.37 0.74
N SER A 454 21.50 -14.76 -0.40
CA SER A 454 20.95 -16.11 -0.55
C SER A 454 22.06 -17.15 -0.69
N PRO A 455 22.13 -18.16 0.20
CA PRO A 455 23.13 -19.22 0.09
C PRO A 455 22.83 -20.18 -1.07
N THR A 456 21.64 -20.12 -1.67
CA THR A 456 21.23 -20.99 -2.78
C THR A 456 21.59 -20.42 -4.16
N VAL A 457 21.93 -19.12 -4.23
CA VAL A 457 22.29 -18.46 -5.49
C VAL A 457 23.81 -18.46 -5.65
N ALA A 458 24.28 -18.80 -6.85
CA ALA A 458 25.71 -18.76 -7.14
C ALA A 458 26.25 -17.32 -6.99
N LYS A 459 27.38 -17.16 -6.31
CA LYS A 459 28.00 -15.85 -6.10
C LYS A 459 28.20 -15.14 -7.43
N ARG A 460 27.51 -14.02 -7.62
CA ARG A 460 27.59 -13.22 -8.85
C ARG A 460 28.88 -12.40 -8.88
N HIS A 461 29.37 -12.18 -10.09
CA HIS A 461 30.52 -11.32 -10.29
C HIS A 461 30.20 -9.86 -9.95
N VAL A 462 31.21 -9.10 -9.50
CA VAL A 462 31.08 -7.71 -9.02
C VAL A 462 30.47 -6.80 -10.10
N CYS A 463 30.76 -7.01 -11.38
CA CYS A 463 30.16 -6.22 -12.48
C CYS A 463 28.63 -6.36 -12.56
N TRP A 464 28.08 -7.52 -12.22
CA TRP A 464 26.62 -7.72 -12.19
C TRP A 464 25.99 -6.97 -11.02
N LEU A 465 26.62 -7.04 -9.84
CA LEU A 465 26.18 -6.28 -8.66
C LEU A 465 26.24 -4.77 -8.92
N ASN A 466 27.34 -4.30 -9.54
CA ASN A 466 27.54 -2.90 -9.87
C ASN A 466 26.47 -2.39 -10.86
N PHE A 467 26.09 -3.23 -11.83
CA PHE A 467 25.00 -2.94 -12.74
C PHE A 467 23.65 -2.84 -11.99
N ILE A 468 23.29 -3.79 -11.13
CA ILE A 468 22.02 -3.71 -10.38
C ILE A 468 22.00 -2.47 -9.46
N MET A 469 23.12 -2.17 -8.80
CA MET A 469 23.27 -0.99 -7.95
C MET A 469 23.11 0.32 -8.72
N SER A 470 23.66 0.44 -9.93
CA SER A 470 23.50 1.66 -10.74
C SER A 470 22.05 1.92 -11.13
N TRP A 471 21.27 0.87 -11.41
CA TRP A 471 19.84 0.99 -11.69
C TRP A 471 19.01 1.31 -10.44
N ILE A 472 19.42 0.85 -9.25
CA ILE A 472 18.80 1.29 -7.98
C ILE A 472 19.04 2.78 -7.76
N ILE A 473 20.28 3.25 -7.91
CA ILE A 473 20.62 4.68 -7.82
C ILE A 473 19.80 5.49 -8.83
N SER A 474 19.59 4.96 -10.04
CA SER A 474 18.72 5.57 -11.04
C SER A 474 17.29 5.76 -10.57
N THR A 475 16.65 4.69 -10.08
CA THR A 475 15.26 4.75 -9.60
C THR A 475 15.07 5.70 -8.42
N ILE A 476 16.04 5.79 -7.51
CA ILE A 476 16.03 6.75 -6.39
C ILE A 476 16.10 8.18 -6.92
N SER A 477 17.02 8.44 -7.85
CA SER A 477 17.28 9.78 -8.41
C SER A 477 16.03 10.38 -9.09
N TYR A 478 15.33 9.58 -9.88
CA TYR A 478 14.09 10.01 -10.55
C TYR A 478 12.87 10.10 -9.62
N SER A 479 12.93 9.53 -8.41
CA SER A 479 11.80 9.46 -7.46
C SER A 479 11.90 10.43 -6.28
N LEU A 480 12.91 11.32 -6.23
CA LEU A 480 13.13 12.24 -5.09
C LEU A 480 11.95 13.19 -4.79
N LEU A 481 11.12 13.51 -5.78
CA LEU A 481 9.94 14.38 -5.62
C LEU A 481 8.63 13.60 -5.45
N VAL A 482 8.70 12.29 -5.22
CA VAL A 482 7.50 11.45 -5.05
C VAL A 482 6.69 11.93 -3.84
N GLY A 483 5.37 12.02 -4.01
CA GLY A 483 4.46 12.45 -2.95
C GLY A 483 4.16 13.96 -2.92
N HIS A 484 4.83 14.77 -3.73
CA HIS A 484 4.53 16.20 -3.87
C HIS A 484 3.66 16.49 -5.12
N SER A 485 2.77 17.48 -5.03
CA SER A 485 1.95 17.94 -6.16
C SER A 485 2.82 18.55 -7.28
N MET A 486 2.26 18.65 -8.50
CA MET A 486 2.94 19.31 -9.63
C MET A 486 3.14 20.82 -9.37
N ASP A 487 2.23 21.43 -8.60
CA ASP A 487 2.23 22.85 -8.26
C ASP A 487 3.16 23.20 -7.08
N TRP A 488 3.80 22.18 -6.48
CA TRP A 488 4.73 22.38 -5.37
C TRP A 488 6.13 22.68 -5.88
N GLU A 489 6.64 23.87 -5.57
CA GLU A 489 8.00 24.29 -5.89
C GLU A 489 9.00 23.68 -4.89
N PRO A 490 9.92 22.82 -5.35
CA PRO A 490 10.90 22.19 -4.46
C PRO A 490 11.95 23.19 -3.97
N PRO A 491 12.41 23.09 -2.71
CA PRO A 491 13.50 23.94 -2.23
C PRO A 491 14.76 23.72 -3.07
N HIS A 492 15.51 24.80 -3.32
CA HIS A 492 16.65 24.81 -4.26
C HIS A 492 17.63 23.66 -4.01
N GLY A 493 17.98 23.34 -2.76
CA GLY A 493 18.89 22.24 -2.43
C GLY A 493 18.39 20.86 -2.86
N LEU A 494 17.09 20.59 -2.70
CA LEU A 494 16.47 19.33 -3.14
C LEU A 494 16.41 19.26 -4.66
N CYS A 495 16.06 20.37 -5.30
CA CYS A 495 15.94 20.47 -6.75
C CYS A 495 17.30 20.35 -7.46
N LEU A 496 18.34 21.00 -6.92
CA LEU A 496 19.73 20.90 -7.37
C LEU A 496 20.26 19.48 -7.22
N THR A 497 20.01 18.84 -6.07
CA THR A 497 20.43 17.45 -5.84
C THR A 497 19.79 16.51 -6.85
N GLN A 498 18.48 16.65 -7.10
CA GLN A 498 17.79 15.83 -8.08
C GLN A 498 18.32 16.08 -9.50
N ALA A 499 18.53 17.35 -9.90
CA ALA A 499 19.06 17.68 -11.21
C ALA A 499 20.46 17.06 -11.43
N ILE A 500 21.37 17.19 -10.46
CA ILE A 500 22.73 16.60 -10.52
C ILE A 500 22.66 15.07 -10.73
N LEU A 501 21.78 14.40 -10.01
CA LEU A 501 21.62 12.94 -10.11
C LEU A 501 21.01 12.52 -11.45
N VAL A 502 19.97 13.22 -11.92
CA VAL A 502 19.31 12.96 -13.21
C VAL A 502 20.27 13.04 -14.39
N TYR A 503 21.25 13.96 -14.37
CA TYR A 503 22.23 14.09 -15.44
C TYR A 503 23.46 13.19 -15.30
N SER A 504 23.76 12.68 -14.09
CA SER A 504 24.94 11.83 -13.85
C SER A 504 24.64 10.32 -13.93
N VAL A 505 23.45 9.90 -13.50
CA VAL A 505 23.00 8.50 -13.52
C VAL A 505 22.99 7.85 -14.91
N PRO A 506 22.56 8.53 -16.00
CA PRO A 506 22.62 7.94 -17.34
C PRO A 506 24.04 7.51 -17.73
N THR A 507 25.05 8.31 -17.37
CA THR A 507 26.47 7.96 -17.56
C THR A 507 26.85 6.73 -16.74
N LEU A 508 26.42 6.66 -15.47
CA LEU A 508 26.69 5.52 -14.58
C LEU A 508 26.09 4.22 -15.11
N THR A 509 24.81 4.26 -15.53
CA THR A 509 24.09 3.09 -16.06
C THR A 509 24.64 2.64 -17.40
N ALA A 510 25.03 3.56 -18.29
CA ALA A 510 25.72 3.23 -19.55
C ALA A 510 27.08 2.55 -19.30
N CYS A 511 27.93 3.14 -18.46
CA CYS A 511 29.25 2.57 -18.13
C CYS A 511 29.16 1.20 -17.46
N THR A 512 28.25 1.01 -16.50
CA THR A 512 28.05 -0.29 -15.83
C THR A 512 27.49 -1.35 -16.76
N THR A 513 26.64 -0.97 -17.73
CA THR A 513 26.15 -1.87 -18.79
C THR A 513 27.29 -2.30 -19.70
N THR A 514 28.11 -1.37 -20.19
CA THR A 514 29.28 -1.69 -21.02
C THR A 514 30.28 -2.57 -20.26
N ALA A 515 30.50 -2.30 -18.97
CA ALA A 515 31.37 -3.12 -18.13
C ALA A 515 30.85 -4.56 -17.98
N LEU A 516 29.53 -4.75 -17.84
CA LEU A 516 28.91 -6.06 -17.80
C LEU A 516 29.04 -6.80 -19.14
N VAL A 517 28.87 -6.10 -20.27
CA VAL A 517 29.05 -6.66 -21.62
C VAL A 517 30.50 -7.08 -21.86
N ILE A 518 31.49 -6.27 -21.45
CA ILE A 518 32.91 -6.61 -21.53
C ILE A 518 33.20 -7.87 -20.72
N HIS A 519 32.71 -7.94 -19.47
CA HIS A 519 32.89 -9.11 -18.61
C HIS A 519 32.34 -10.38 -19.27
N VAL A 520 31.12 -10.31 -19.82
CA VAL A 520 30.50 -11.43 -20.53
C VAL A 520 31.29 -11.84 -21.79
N SER A 521 31.81 -10.86 -22.54
CA SER A 521 32.66 -11.11 -23.71
C SER A 521 33.94 -11.86 -23.35
N VAL A 522 34.62 -11.43 -22.27
CA VAL A 522 35.82 -12.11 -21.76
C VAL A 522 35.49 -13.53 -21.28
N ALA A 523 34.38 -13.71 -20.57
CA ALA A 523 33.94 -15.03 -20.11
C ALA A 523 33.69 -16.00 -21.28
N ILE A 524 33.04 -15.53 -22.36
CA ILE A 524 32.83 -16.35 -23.57
C ILE A 524 34.15 -16.66 -24.28
N ASN A 525 35.08 -15.70 -24.35
CA ASN A 525 36.38 -15.94 -24.96
C ASN A 525 37.20 -16.97 -24.18
N ALA A 526 37.12 -16.95 -22.85
CA ALA A 526 37.76 -17.94 -21.98
C ALA A 526 37.18 -19.36 -22.18
N LEU A 527 35.90 -19.49 -22.55
CA LEU A 527 35.29 -20.80 -22.87
C LEU A 527 35.75 -21.37 -24.23
N LEU A 528 36.21 -20.51 -25.14
CA LEU A 528 36.55 -20.84 -26.53
C LEU A 528 38.05 -21.00 -26.78
N SER A 529 38.91 -20.31 -26.03
CA SER A 529 40.37 -20.35 -26.18
C SER A 529 41.04 -21.27 -25.14
N PRO A 530 42.13 -21.98 -25.48
CA PRO A 530 42.95 -22.69 -24.50
C PRO A 530 43.61 -21.68 -23.51
N PRO A 531 43.92 -22.10 -22.28
CA PRO A 531 44.48 -21.22 -21.25
C PRO A 531 45.81 -20.61 -21.72
N SER A 532 45.83 -19.31 -21.96
CA SER A 532 47.03 -18.54 -22.32
C SER A 532 47.67 -17.93 -21.08
N GLY A 533 48.98 -18.13 -20.89
CA GLY A 533 49.70 -17.88 -19.63
C GLY A 533 49.92 -16.45 -19.16
N VAL A 534 49.21 -15.43 -19.67
CA VAL A 534 49.30 -14.06 -19.16
C VAL A 534 47.91 -13.42 -19.13
N HIS A 535 47.34 -13.25 -17.94
CA HIS A 535 46.01 -12.63 -17.75
C HIS A 535 46.17 -11.28 -17.04
N PHE A 536 45.88 -10.19 -17.76
CA PHE A 536 45.75 -8.86 -17.15
C PHE A 536 44.45 -8.80 -16.34
N ASN A 537 44.51 -8.34 -15.08
CA ASN A 537 43.34 -8.27 -14.21
C ASN A 537 42.52 -7.01 -14.52
N TRP A 538 41.60 -7.11 -15.48
CA TRP A 538 40.69 -6.02 -15.91
C TRP A 538 39.61 -5.66 -14.86
N THR A 539 39.42 -6.49 -13.84
CA THR A 539 38.30 -6.40 -12.89
C THR A 539 38.22 -5.07 -12.14
N PRO A 540 39.33 -4.48 -11.63
CA PRO A 540 39.27 -3.21 -10.90
C PRO A 540 38.82 -2.04 -11.78
N PHE A 541 39.28 -2.02 -13.03
CA PHE A 541 38.93 -0.98 -13.98
C PHE A 541 37.43 -1.01 -14.30
N LEU A 542 36.85 -2.20 -14.44
CA LEU A 542 35.43 -2.39 -14.77
C LEU A 542 34.46 -1.92 -13.68
N TYR A 543 34.89 -1.82 -12.42
CA TYR A 543 34.02 -1.29 -11.36
C TYR A 543 34.31 0.18 -11.01
N VAL A 544 35.54 0.68 -11.18
CA VAL A 544 35.91 2.08 -10.82
C VAL A 544 35.50 3.09 -11.89
N VAL A 545 35.70 2.77 -13.17
CA VAL A 545 35.45 3.69 -14.30
C VAL A 545 34.02 4.23 -14.35
N PRO A 546 32.96 3.42 -14.10
CA PRO A 546 31.59 3.94 -14.09
C PRO A 546 31.37 5.08 -13.10
N TYR A 547 31.96 5.01 -11.91
CA TYR A 547 31.82 6.04 -10.89
C TYR A 547 32.65 7.28 -11.19
N ILE A 548 33.84 7.13 -11.80
CA ILE A 548 34.65 8.28 -12.25
C ILE A 548 33.90 9.06 -13.33
N ALA A 549 33.37 8.37 -14.35
CA ALA A 549 32.64 9.00 -15.44
C ALA A 549 31.37 9.71 -14.92
N SER A 550 30.59 9.04 -14.06
CA SER A 550 29.42 9.63 -13.41
C SER A 550 29.79 10.84 -12.54
N GLY A 551 30.86 10.72 -11.74
CA GLY A 551 31.37 11.80 -10.90
C GLY A 551 31.78 13.04 -11.69
N GLY A 552 32.40 12.86 -12.87
CA GLY A 552 32.72 13.96 -13.78
C GLY A 552 31.47 14.71 -14.25
N THR A 553 30.41 13.99 -14.65
CA THR A 553 29.13 14.61 -15.05
C THR A 553 28.38 15.26 -13.88
N ALA A 554 28.48 14.69 -12.68
CA ALA A 554 27.92 15.27 -11.46
C ALA A 554 28.65 16.56 -11.06
N ALA A 555 29.98 16.56 -11.10
CA ALA A 555 30.81 17.73 -10.80
C ALA A 555 30.55 18.88 -11.79
N LEU A 556 30.39 18.58 -13.08
CA LEU A 556 30.00 19.57 -14.09
C LEU A 556 28.62 20.17 -13.79
N SER A 557 27.64 19.32 -13.47
CA SER A 557 26.27 19.76 -13.15
C SER A 557 26.24 20.60 -11.86
N LEU A 558 27.02 20.21 -10.84
CA LEU A 558 27.18 20.95 -9.59
C LEU A 558 27.86 22.31 -9.82
N ALA A 559 28.94 22.35 -10.60
CA ALA A 559 29.66 23.60 -10.89
C ALA A 559 28.76 24.61 -11.62
N ILE A 560 27.87 24.14 -12.51
CA ILE A 560 26.90 24.99 -13.20
C ILE A 560 25.80 25.44 -12.24
N GLY A 561 25.25 24.55 -11.40
CA GLY A 561 24.20 24.89 -10.45
C GLY A 561 24.63 25.80 -9.30
N LEU A 562 25.90 25.74 -8.90
CA LEU A 562 26.46 26.66 -7.90
C LEU A 562 26.81 28.04 -8.47
N LYS A 563 27.08 28.11 -9.78
CA LYS A 563 27.43 29.37 -10.44
C LYS A 563 26.19 30.23 -10.71
N ASP A 564 25.09 29.62 -11.14
CA ASP A 564 23.83 30.30 -11.47
C ASP A 564 22.62 29.58 -10.81
N PRO A 565 22.30 29.87 -9.54
CA PRO A 565 21.28 29.14 -8.77
C PRO A 565 19.86 29.20 -9.35
N ASP A 566 19.51 30.32 -10.00
CA ASP A 566 18.18 30.53 -10.59
C ASP A 566 17.90 29.65 -11.81
N THR A 567 18.94 29.00 -12.36
CA THR A 567 18.82 28.13 -13.53
C THR A 567 18.26 26.74 -13.21
N VAL A 568 18.13 26.38 -11.94
CA VAL A 568 17.66 25.06 -11.50
C VAL A 568 16.23 25.16 -10.97
N ALA A 569 15.30 24.67 -11.77
CA ALA A 569 13.88 24.65 -11.41
C ALA A 569 13.18 23.44 -12.01
N ARG A 570 12.01 23.13 -11.44
CA ARG A 570 11.03 22.20 -12.03
C ARG A 570 9.98 23.04 -12.74
N ARG A 571 9.95 23.02 -14.07
CA ARG A 571 8.93 23.76 -14.84
C ARG A 571 7.58 23.06 -14.82
N GLU A 572 6.52 23.84 -15.03
CA GLU A 572 5.18 23.34 -15.36
C GLU A 572 5.29 22.33 -16.50
N SER A 573 4.76 21.10 -16.31
CA SER A 573 4.86 19.89 -17.17
C SER A 573 6.11 18.99 -17.04
N GLU A 574 7.16 19.38 -16.30
CA GLU A 574 8.34 18.52 -16.11
C GLU A 574 8.23 17.61 -14.85
N MET A 575 8.64 16.34 -14.99
CA MET A 575 8.49 15.30 -13.95
C MET A 575 9.56 15.34 -12.86
N TYR A 576 10.67 16.06 -13.09
CA TYR A 576 11.83 16.18 -12.20
C TYR A 576 12.56 17.51 -12.47
N CYS A 577 13.39 17.94 -11.52
CA CYS A 577 14.18 19.17 -11.63
C CYS A 577 15.23 19.16 -12.74
N ASN A 578 15.39 20.28 -13.43
CA ASN A 578 16.29 20.41 -14.58
C ASN A 578 17.07 21.74 -14.56
N PHE A 579 18.16 21.79 -15.34
CA PHE A 579 18.85 23.03 -15.65
C PHE A 579 18.21 23.71 -16.86
N GLU A 580 17.99 25.01 -16.78
CA GLU A 580 17.64 25.86 -17.92
C GLU A 580 18.79 25.92 -18.93
N ASN A 581 20.03 25.96 -18.43
CA ASN A 581 21.21 25.80 -19.24
C ASN A 581 21.28 24.36 -19.80
N ARG A 582 21.35 24.24 -21.13
CA ARG A 582 21.31 22.94 -21.84
C ARG A 582 22.64 22.18 -21.81
N THR A 583 23.70 22.80 -21.30
CA THR A 583 25.06 22.26 -21.30
C THR A 583 25.18 20.91 -20.58
N PRO A 584 24.66 20.73 -19.34
CA PRO A 584 24.72 19.44 -18.64
C PRO A 584 24.01 18.32 -19.40
N SER A 585 22.84 18.61 -19.98
CA SER A 585 22.04 17.66 -20.74
C SER A 585 22.77 17.21 -22.02
N ARG A 586 23.37 18.14 -22.77
CA ARG A 586 24.14 17.84 -23.99
C ARG A 586 25.39 17.03 -23.71
N VAL A 587 26.16 17.42 -22.69
CA VAL A 587 27.41 16.73 -22.33
C VAL A 587 27.11 15.30 -21.85
N SER A 588 26.14 15.13 -20.97
CA SER A 588 25.71 13.80 -20.50
C SER A 588 25.21 12.93 -21.66
N SER A 589 24.33 13.46 -22.52
CA SER A 589 23.76 12.70 -23.65
C SER A 589 24.81 12.31 -24.69
N ALA A 590 25.75 13.21 -25.02
CA ALA A 590 26.84 12.92 -25.95
C ALA A 590 27.79 11.84 -25.42
N LEU A 591 28.12 11.92 -24.12
CA LEU A 591 28.96 10.91 -23.45
C LEU A 591 28.27 9.55 -23.42
N VAL A 592 26.99 9.49 -23.04
CA VAL A 592 26.18 8.26 -23.04
C VAL A 592 26.08 7.67 -24.43
N ALA A 593 25.81 8.48 -25.45
CA ALA A 593 25.74 8.01 -26.84
C ALA A 593 27.07 7.37 -27.27
N GLY A 594 28.21 8.00 -26.97
CA GLY A 594 29.53 7.43 -27.27
C GLY A 594 29.79 6.10 -26.57
N ILE A 595 29.47 6.00 -25.27
CA ILE A 595 29.62 4.76 -24.48
C ILE A 595 28.73 3.65 -25.03
N MET A 596 27.49 3.97 -25.42
CA MET A 596 26.54 2.99 -25.92
C MET A 596 26.89 2.51 -27.34
N VAL A 597 27.48 3.35 -28.19
CA VAL A 597 28.04 2.90 -29.48
C VAL A 597 29.15 1.86 -29.28
N LEU A 598 30.04 2.10 -28.31
CA LEU A 598 31.07 1.11 -27.94
C LEU A 598 30.44 -0.19 -27.41
N CYS A 599 29.42 -0.08 -26.55
CA CYS A 599 28.66 -1.22 -26.02
C CYS A 599 28.09 -2.09 -27.15
N LEU A 600 27.36 -1.48 -28.10
CA LEU A 600 26.78 -2.18 -29.24
C LEU A 600 27.83 -2.85 -30.13
N GLY A 601 28.98 -2.20 -30.35
CA GLY A 601 30.09 -2.81 -31.11
C GLY A 601 30.58 -4.11 -30.45
N ILE A 602 30.70 -4.12 -29.13
CA ILE A 602 31.10 -5.31 -28.37
C ILE A 602 29.98 -6.37 -28.40
N GLU A 603 28.72 -5.96 -28.32
CA GLU A 603 27.57 -6.89 -28.39
C GLU A 603 27.49 -7.61 -29.73
N VAL A 604 27.66 -6.89 -30.84
CA VAL A 604 27.70 -7.48 -32.18
C VAL A 604 28.84 -8.50 -32.26
N PHE A 605 30.02 -8.18 -31.71
CA PHE A 605 31.14 -9.11 -31.63
C PHE A 605 30.81 -10.37 -30.83
N VAL A 606 30.15 -10.24 -29.68
CA VAL A 606 29.71 -11.36 -28.85
C VAL A 606 28.65 -12.20 -29.57
N LEU A 607 27.67 -11.57 -30.23
CA LEU A 607 26.63 -12.24 -31.02
C LEU A 607 27.22 -13.05 -32.18
N VAL A 608 28.16 -12.47 -32.93
CA VAL A 608 28.84 -13.17 -34.02
C VAL A 608 29.61 -14.38 -33.50
N LYS A 609 30.34 -14.23 -32.38
CA LYS A 609 31.06 -15.35 -31.75
C LYS A 609 30.14 -16.44 -31.21
N LEU A 610 29.03 -16.07 -30.57
CA LEU A 610 28.01 -17.00 -30.10
C LEU A 610 27.38 -17.77 -31.26
N ARG A 611 27.03 -17.08 -32.36
CA ARG A 611 26.44 -17.70 -33.54
C ARG A 611 27.41 -18.66 -34.22
N LYS A 612 28.67 -18.24 -34.43
CA LYS A 612 29.69 -19.07 -35.08
C LYS A 612 30.03 -20.34 -34.28
N ASN A 613 30.03 -20.24 -32.95
CA ASN A 613 30.43 -21.34 -32.06
C ASN A 613 29.26 -21.99 -31.31
N TRP A 614 28.02 -21.74 -31.75
CA TRP A 614 26.79 -22.13 -31.04
C TRP A 614 26.74 -23.63 -30.72
N MET A 615 27.06 -24.46 -31.71
CA MET A 615 27.07 -25.92 -31.58
C MET A 615 28.10 -26.42 -30.55
N HIS A 616 29.26 -25.76 -30.44
CA HIS A 616 30.31 -26.11 -29.48
C HIS A 616 29.93 -25.69 -28.06
N LEU A 617 29.42 -24.47 -27.90
CA LEU A 617 29.00 -23.93 -26.60
C LEU A 617 27.76 -24.64 -26.05
N ARG A 618 26.81 -25.04 -26.91
CA ARG A 618 25.62 -25.80 -26.51
C ARG A 618 25.97 -27.17 -25.92
N ARG A 619 27.08 -27.80 -26.36
CA ARG A 619 27.56 -29.09 -25.84
C ARG A 619 28.25 -28.98 -24.48
N LYS A 620 28.99 -27.89 -24.22
CA LYS A 620 29.66 -27.66 -22.93
C LYS A 620 28.71 -27.25 -21.78
N ARG A 621 27.43 -27.03 -22.07
CA ARG A 621 26.30 -26.72 -21.15
C ARG A 621 26.73 -26.09 -19.81
N ASP A 622 27.37 -24.93 -19.87
CA ASP A 622 27.45 -24.08 -18.69
C ASP A 622 26.07 -23.46 -18.46
N ARG A 623 25.40 -23.91 -17.40
CA ARG A 623 23.97 -23.64 -17.12
C ARG A 623 23.70 -22.16 -16.82
N GLN A 624 24.73 -21.35 -16.54
CA GLN A 624 24.58 -19.97 -16.09
C GLN A 624 25.11 -18.93 -17.09
N THR A 625 26.26 -19.15 -17.73
CA THR A 625 26.92 -18.13 -18.56
C THR A 625 26.17 -17.80 -19.87
N ILE A 626 25.60 -18.80 -20.55
CA ILE A 626 24.88 -18.58 -21.83
C ILE A 626 23.55 -17.84 -21.62
N PRO A 627 22.67 -18.23 -20.67
CA PRO A 627 21.43 -17.48 -20.40
C PRO A 627 21.70 -16.06 -19.91
N LEU A 628 22.71 -15.85 -19.06
CA LEU A 628 23.12 -14.52 -18.62
C LEU A 628 23.54 -13.66 -19.82
N THR A 629 24.32 -14.23 -20.74
CA THR A 629 24.74 -13.51 -21.95
C THR A 629 23.57 -13.09 -22.82
N LEU A 630 22.64 -14.00 -23.11
CA LEU A 630 21.47 -13.69 -23.94
C LEU A 630 20.60 -12.59 -23.32
N ARG A 631 20.48 -12.57 -21.99
CA ARG A 631 19.73 -11.53 -21.25
C ARG A 631 20.46 -10.19 -21.26
N VAL A 632 21.78 -10.19 -21.09
CA VAL A 632 22.61 -8.98 -21.20
C VAL A 632 22.48 -8.38 -22.59
N LEU A 633 22.58 -9.20 -23.65
CA LEU A 633 22.39 -8.77 -25.04
C LEU A 633 20.96 -8.25 -25.32
N ALA A 634 19.94 -8.85 -24.71
CA ALA A 634 18.56 -8.39 -24.83
C ALA A 634 18.34 -7.05 -24.12
N PHE A 635 18.92 -6.86 -22.93
CA PHE A 635 18.85 -5.59 -22.20
C PHE A 635 19.64 -4.49 -22.91
N SER A 636 20.79 -4.83 -23.49
CA SER A 636 21.66 -3.87 -24.14
C SER A 636 21.17 -3.46 -25.54
N ALA A 637 20.29 -4.25 -26.18
CA ALA A 637 19.51 -3.83 -27.34
C ALA A 637 18.55 -2.66 -27.05
N VAL A 638 18.11 -2.50 -25.79
CA VAL A 638 17.40 -1.29 -25.30
C VAL A 638 18.33 -0.07 -25.33
N GLY A 639 19.64 -0.31 -25.29
CA GLY A 639 20.69 0.68 -25.48
C GLY A 639 20.67 1.38 -26.85
N CYS A 640 20.15 0.73 -27.91
CA CYS A 640 19.88 1.40 -29.18
C CYS A 640 18.88 2.55 -29.02
N MET A 641 17.87 2.36 -28.15
CA MET A 641 16.92 3.41 -27.79
C MET A 641 17.63 4.55 -27.08
N ALA A 642 18.55 4.27 -26.14
CA ALA A 642 19.33 5.30 -25.46
C ALA A 642 20.20 6.15 -26.41
N ILE A 643 20.72 5.57 -27.50
CA ILE A 643 21.46 6.31 -28.55
C ILE A 643 20.51 7.22 -29.34
N VAL A 644 19.35 6.71 -29.76
CA VAL A 644 18.33 7.49 -30.45
C VAL A 644 17.85 8.64 -29.57
N LEU A 645 17.60 8.37 -28.28
CA LEU A 645 17.23 9.38 -27.30
C LEU A 645 18.37 10.38 -27.08
N GLY A 646 19.61 9.93 -26.93
CA GLY A 646 20.78 10.80 -26.80
C GLY A 646 20.94 11.73 -27.99
N PHE A 647 20.71 11.24 -29.21
CA PHE A 647 20.70 12.06 -30.42
C PHE A 647 19.54 13.08 -30.41
N VAL A 648 18.34 12.65 -30.04
CA VAL A 648 17.17 13.54 -29.89
C VAL A 648 17.44 14.62 -28.84
N PHE A 649 18.08 14.32 -27.70
CA PHE A 649 18.40 15.32 -26.66
C PHE A 649 19.54 16.27 -27.04
N VAL A 650 20.47 15.84 -27.91
CA VAL A 650 21.57 16.70 -28.40
C VAL A 650 21.05 17.70 -29.44
N PHE A 651 20.18 17.26 -30.35
CA PHE A 651 19.74 18.05 -31.51
C PHE A 651 18.34 18.70 -31.34
N ASN A 652 17.44 18.09 -30.59
CA ASN A 652 16.06 18.54 -30.40
C ASN A 652 15.76 18.89 -28.93
N SER A 653 14.79 19.79 -28.74
CA SER A 653 14.36 20.27 -27.41
C SER A 653 13.08 19.59 -26.91
N TYR A 654 12.67 18.47 -27.51
CA TYR A 654 11.37 17.86 -27.20
C TYR A 654 11.46 16.92 -25.99
N ARG A 655 10.85 17.34 -24.86
CA ARG A 655 10.76 16.60 -23.60
C ARG A 655 9.32 16.16 -23.33
N GLY A 656 8.75 15.39 -24.25
CA GLY A 656 7.37 14.95 -24.14
C GLY A 656 7.14 13.92 -23.01
N PRO A 657 5.93 13.83 -22.45
CA PRO A 657 5.59 12.87 -21.39
C PRO A 657 5.79 11.40 -21.80
N ALA A 658 5.66 11.08 -23.10
CA ALA A 658 5.95 9.76 -23.64
C ALA A 658 7.42 9.34 -23.43
N LEU A 659 8.34 10.29 -23.52
CA LEU A 659 9.77 10.03 -23.37
C LEU A 659 10.13 9.66 -21.92
N ASN A 660 9.52 10.35 -20.97
CA ASN A 660 9.71 10.05 -19.55
C ASN A 660 9.13 8.69 -19.20
N LEU A 661 7.98 8.31 -19.75
CA LEU A 661 7.41 6.96 -19.55
C LEU A 661 8.32 5.87 -20.09
N ILE A 662 8.96 6.08 -21.24
CA ILE A 662 9.96 5.16 -21.79
C ILE A 662 11.14 5.03 -20.82
N LEU A 663 11.69 6.15 -20.32
CA LEU A 663 12.78 6.14 -19.34
C LEU A 663 12.38 5.42 -18.04
N GLY A 664 11.15 5.63 -17.57
CA GLY A 664 10.60 4.96 -16.38
C GLY A 664 10.44 3.45 -16.55
N SER A 665 10.26 2.95 -17.77
CA SER A 665 10.09 1.51 -18.04
C SER A 665 11.40 0.71 -18.02
N VAL A 666 12.56 1.35 -18.19
CA VAL A 666 13.86 0.65 -18.33
C VAL A 666 14.28 -0.11 -17.06
N PRO A 667 14.15 0.44 -15.83
CA PRO A 667 14.44 -0.30 -14.61
C PRO A 667 13.52 -1.53 -14.44
N LEU A 668 12.25 -1.43 -14.82
CA LEU A 668 11.32 -2.56 -14.78
C LEU A 668 11.74 -3.67 -15.76
N LEU A 669 12.24 -3.30 -16.93
CA LEU A 669 12.79 -4.26 -17.89
C LEU A 669 14.05 -4.95 -17.33
N ALA A 670 14.90 -4.23 -16.59
CA ALA A 670 16.02 -4.84 -15.87
C ALA A 670 15.53 -5.87 -14.83
N VAL A 671 14.47 -5.56 -14.07
CA VAL A 671 13.84 -6.51 -13.14
C VAL A 671 13.36 -7.76 -13.87
N LEU A 672 12.67 -7.61 -15.00
CA LEU A 672 12.16 -8.75 -15.76
C LEU A 672 13.29 -9.62 -16.33
N LEU A 673 14.35 -9.01 -16.87
CA LEU A 673 15.44 -9.76 -17.49
C LEU A 673 16.38 -10.42 -16.47
N PHE A 674 16.66 -9.77 -15.34
CA PHE A 674 17.59 -10.30 -14.34
C PHE A 674 16.89 -11.03 -13.18
N GLY A 675 15.64 -10.71 -12.87
CA GLY A 675 14.86 -11.38 -11.81
C GLY A 675 14.30 -12.73 -12.23
N THR A 676 14.08 -12.98 -13.53
CA THR A 676 13.61 -14.26 -14.05
C THR A 676 14.72 -15.32 -14.19
N GLN A 677 15.88 -15.11 -13.58
CA GLN A 677 16.98 -16.08 -13.64
C GLN A 677 16.58 -17.33 -12.85
N GLN A 678 16.84 -18.51 -13.41
CA GLN A 678 16.32 -19.76 -12.86
C GLN A 678 16.83 -20.01 -11.43
N ASP A 679 18.08 -19.67 -11.11
CA ASP A 679 18.62 -19.80 -9.75
C ASP A 679 18.01 -18.80 -8.75
N ILE A 680 17.67 -17.59 -9.19
CA ILE A 680 16.93 -16.61 -8.38
C ILE A 680 15.49 -17.07 -8.16
N LEU A 681 14.80 -17.49 -9.22
CA LEU A 681 13.45 -18.03 -9.13
C LEU A 681 13.41 -19.29 -8.27
N ASP A 682 14.37 -20.20 -8.45
CA ASP A 682 14.49 -21.41 -7.64
C ASP A 682 14.71 -21.01 -6.18
N SER A 683 15.59 -20.05 -5.88
CA SER A 683 15.78 -19.52 -4.52
C SER A 683 14.47 -18.99 -3.91
N TRP A 684 13.71 -18.23 -4.69
CA TRP A 684 12.40 -17.73 -4.27
C TRP A 684 11.42 -18.89 -4.07
N PHE A 685 11.33 -19.84 -5.01
CA PHE A 685 10.48 -21.03 -4.90
C PHE A 685 10.87 -21.94 -3.72
N TYR A 686 12.15 -22.05 -3.38
CA TYR A 686 12.64 -22.75 -2.18
C TYR A 686 12.18 -22.05 -0.91
N LEU A 687 12.28 -20.72 -0.85
CA LEU A 687 11.73 -19.89 0.24
C LEU A 687 10.20 -20.07 0.38
N PHE A 688 9.49 -20.21 -0.74
CA PHE A 688 8.03 -20.37 -0.77
C PHE A 688 7.52 -21.80 -0.49
N ARG A 689 8.32 -22.85 -0.75
CA ARG A 689 7.87 -24.26 -0.64
C ARG A 689 8.32 -25.01 0.61
N GLY A 690 9.25 -24.47 1.42
CA GLY A 690 9.65 -25.06 2.70
C GLY A 690 10.20 -26.50 2.64
N LYS A 691 10.62 -26.99 1.45
CA LYS A 691 11.21 -28.33 1.32
C LYS A 691 12.64 -28.35 1.87
N GLU A 692 13.01 -29.49 2.47
CA GLU A 692 14.37 -29.77 2.92
C GLU A 692 15.40 -29.45 1.84
N ARG A 693 16.54 -28.90 2.28
CA ARG A 693 17.70 -28.65 1.42
C ARG A 693 17.95 -29.92 0.60
N PRO A 694 18.04 -29.88 -0.74
CA PRO A 694 18.72 -30.97 -1.41
C PRO A 694 20.08 -31.07 -0.73
N LYS A 695 20.43 -32.27 -0.22
CA LYS A 695 21.79 -32.53 0.23
C LYS A 695 22.68 -31.94 -0.84
N THR A 696 23.49 -30.95 -0.47
CA THR A 696 24.71 -30.68 -1.19
C THR A 696 25.46 -32.01 -1.17
N GLU A 697 25.21 -32.86 -2.17
CA GLU A 697 26.30 -33.63 -2.73
C GLU A 697 27.41 -32.61 -2.88
N ASN A 698 28.56 -32.94 -2.29
CA ASN A 698 29.79 -32.22 -2.46
C ASN A 698 30.13 -32.21 -3.97
N LEU A 699 29.44 -31.37 -4.74
CA LEU A 699 29.96 -30.76 -5.94
C LEU A 699 30.87 -29.60 -5.50
N SER A 700 31.84 -29.94 -4.66
CA SER A 700 33.21 -29.49 -4.87
C SER A 700 33.75 -30.11 -6.17
N LEU A 701 33.07 -29.85 -7.29
CA LEU A 701 33.57 -30.07 -8.64
C LEU A 701 34.03 -28.70 -9.12
N HIS A 702 35.31 -28.44 -8.88
CA HIS A 702 36.13 -27.46 -9.58
C HIS A 702 35.46 -26.11 -9.90
N TYR A 703 35.22 -25.28 -8.87
CA TYR A 703 35.77 -23.93 -8.96
C TYR A 703 37.20 -24.02 -8.43
N SER A 704 38.10 -24.59 -9.23
CA SER A 704 39.41 -23.97 -9.30
C SER A 704 39.13 -22.53 -9.68
N ASN A 705 39.31 -21.61 -8.71
CA ASN A 705 39.77 -20.29 -9.10
C ASN A 705 40.85 -20.56 -10.15
N PRO A 706 40.73 -20.03 -11.37
CA PRO A 706 41.91 -19.91 -12.19
C PRO A 706 42.97 -19.31 -11.29
N SER A 707 44.12 -19.96 -11.18
CA SER A 707 45.18 -19.67 -10.21
C SER A 707 45.72 -18.23 -10.27
N TRP A 708 45.16 -17.38 -11.12
CA TRP A 708 45.44 -15.96 -11.26
C TRP A 708 44.50 -15.01 -10.48
N MET A 709 43.47 -15.49 -9.76
CA MET A 709 42.56 -14.64 -8.96
C MET A 709 42.83 -14.61 -7.44
N ALA A 710 43.81 -15.36 -6.93
CA ALA A 710 44.20 -15.25 -5.52
C ALA A 710 45.20 -14.09 -5.34
N PRO A 711 44.96 -13.13 -4.41
CA PRO A 711 45.99 -12.19 -4.00
C PRO A 711 47.14 -12.99 -3.39
N GLY A 712 48.35 -12.75 -3.87
CA GLY A 712 49.53 -13.50 -3.48
C GLY A 712 49.76 -13.46 -1.97
N THR A 713 49.85 -14.64 -1.37
CA THR A 713 50.52 -14.82 -0.08
C THR A 713 51.56 -15.92 -0.26
N SER A 714 52.79 -15.48 -0.45
CA SER A 714 54.00 -16.30 -0.34
C SER A 714 54.18 -16.81 1.09
N ARG A 715 54.38 -18.12 1.25
CA ARG A 715 55.43 -18.80 2.04
C ARG A 715 54.95 -20.17 2.59
N ASP A 716 55.61 -21.22 2.10
CA ASP A 716 55.72 -22.60 2.62
C ASP A 716 56.26 -22.69 4.08
N PRO A 717 56.50 -23.88 4.71
CA PRO A 717 56.20 -25.29 4.34
C PRO A 717 55.67 -26.18 5.52
N PHE A 718 55.52 -27.49 5.26
CA PHE A 718 55.81 -28.65 6.15
C PHE A 718 54.69 -29.46 6.86
N ILE A 719 54.83 -30.81 6.71
CA ILE A 719 54.40 -31.96 7.56
C ILE A 719 52.96 -32.51 7.30
N ALA A 720 52.84 -33.61 6.54
CA ALA A 720 52.71 -35.05 6.94
C ALA A 720 51.24 -35.42 7.29
N SER A 721 50.68 -36.63 7.10
CA SER A 721 51.16 -37.99 6.86
C SER A 721 49.92 -38.91 6.65
N TYR A 722 50.07 -39.92 5.79
CA TYR A 722 49.59 -41.32 5.93
C TYR A 722 48.09 -41.73 5.81
N THR A 723 47.85 -42.49 4.71
CA THR A 723 47.26 -43.86 4.59
C THR A 723 45.82 -44.23 4.98
N GLY A 724 45.20 -45.04 4.11
CA GLY A 724 44.14 -46.03 4.43
C GLY A 724 43.09 -46.18 3.32
N THR A 725 43.35 -46.94 2.24
CA THR A 725 42.84 -48.31 1.94
C THR A 725 41.33 -48.55 2.08
N GLU A 726 40.74 -48.89 0.92
CA GLU A 726 39.65 -49.84 0.61
C GLU A 726 38.74 -50.41 1.72
N GLY A 727 37.44 -50.48 1.41
CA GLY A 727 36.46 -51.35 2.08
C GLY A 727 35.11 -51.36 1.36
N GLN A 728 34.78 -52.50 0.75
CA GLN A 728 33.56 -52.80 -0.01
C GLN A 728 32.29 -52.97 0.87
N ALA A 729 31.14 -52.78 0.22
CA ALA A 729 29.86 -53.50 0.33
C ALA A 729 29.18 -53.67 1.70
N TYR A 730 27.97 -53.12 1.84
CA TYR A 730 26.68 -53.84 1.77
C TYR A 730 25.54 -52.86 1.49
#